data_AF-W6MXT7-F1
#
_entry.id   AF-W6MXT7-F1
#
_cell.length_a   1.000
_cell.length_b   1.000
_cell.length_c   1.000
_cell.angle_alpha   90.00
_cell.angle_beta   90.00
_cell.angle_gamma   90.00
#
_symmetry.space_group_name_H-M   'P 1'
#
loop_
_entity.id
_entity.type
_entity.pdbx_description
1 polymer ?
#
loop_
_entity_poly.entity_id
_entity_poly.type
_entity_poly.pdbx_seq_one_letter_code
_entity_poly.pdbx_strand_id
1 'polypeptide(L)'
;MSVITDAVRANLEALDVYSSSALREINELKLVNDTEIRGSVGSDVLGSIDQIQAVFAECYMILEPLRKTSNGHYGQKEKRASYASGVEDVEDVIKSVTGKKLGQLLAPFAQGPILASSAISSQNYSEEIKKELRTMSKLEGLSLLYSLLSLYLYTGQLLLKNTIPLSDELAYWESVLNSRLYMLLYVVQTLPVRGYEFSKALYNDVVVKNIETGTRATLPTPPEWVPEKLRPFYSHAYKWLRFTLQSIYSSSRSIMSTRVFFNNLKSRPIVSTIGISPRKASIFTNNVFVTILGAPVIAAKREAIHRRENILNLKSANAEKLGVLLSELLTIRPADEDDDSDPYEFLEKTGVLTKAFEAISKFELLFQGETSAVGMYSGTGSDSIQSSLVKLQNLFSKLLPSQQKQIRATRSKNSRPRAIIRYWVSTALIVLYAPALIKNVVSEWDELVLFFKHNVVGTLVGFWNNWIISPLNNIFATVRHDDNSRIAIMSKQSLESDLSSLERMVTDYSLANISLAGQELDPRLALATVQENVKNGDITIVMRKYEQDLKSPVKSIIMGDMLTNLLIQIQKAKVDGTVAISGIDKILKSQELVFGVVAASPSLLVVYWVLRSVESYIRTGYVYRFSRDRKLLVLQSLNNIERLLNLALHDDAINFENSGMLLLELITLRENGQVLVPKDRRWEFVRDVNDLTSKDFTTNVKLVTITRMWNNYGSYFRD
;
A
#
# COMPACT_ATOMS: atom_id res chain seq x y z
N MET A 1 -9.83 -13.34 -12.74
CA MET A 1 -10.39 -14.71 -12.74
C MET A 1 -11.79 -14.78 -13.32
N SER A 2 -12.69 -13.81 -13.08
CA SER A 2 -14.09 -13.95 -13.50
C SER A 2 -14.27 -14.27 -14.98
N VAL A 3 -13.54 -13.66 -15.92
CA VAL A 3 -13.72 -13.91 -17.36
C VAL A 3 -13.58 -15.40 -17.76
N ILE A 4 -12.52 -16.08 -17.30
CA ILE A 4 -12.31 -17.50 -17.61
C ILE A 4 -13.36 -18.35 -16.88
N THR A 5 -13.64 -18.02 -15.62
CA THR A 5 -14.63 -18.75 -14.81
C THR A 5 -16.06 -18.57 -15.34
N ASP A 6 -16.41 -17.39 -15.83
CA ASP A 6 -17.72 -17.04 -16.37
C ASP A 6 -17.90 -17.67 -17.77
N ALA A 7 -16.86 -17.70 -18.60
CA ALA A 7 -16.88 -18.43 -19.87
C ALA A 7 -17.01 -19.95 -19.66
N VAL A 8 -16.26 -20.52 -18.70
CA VAL A 8 -16.40 -21.93 -18.31
C VAL A 8 -17.81 -22.19 -17.77
N ARG A 9 -18.38 -21.29 -16.96
CA ARG A 9 -19.75 -21.42 -16.45
C ARG A 9 -20.78 -21.44 -17.57
N ALA A 10 -20.72 -20.50 -18.52
CA ALA A 10 -21.64 -20.47 -19.66
C ALA A 10 -21.56 -21.75 -20.51
N ASN A 11 -20.34 -22.26 -20.73
CA ASN A 11 -20.14 -23.53 -21.42
C ASN A 11 -20.68 -24.73 -20.62
N LEU A 12 -20.59 -24.72 -19.28
CA LEU A 12 -21.14 -25.78 -18.43
C LEU A 12 -22.67 -25.79 -18.45
N GLU A 13 -23.32 -24.62 -18.47
CA GLU A 13 -24.77 -24.51 -18.61
C GLU A 13 -25.23 -25.07 -19.97
N ALA A 14 -24.53 -24.74 -21.06
CA ALA A 14 -24.82 -25.30 -22.37
C ALA A 14 -24.56 -26.81 -22.41
N LEU A 15 -23.44 -27.27 -21.83
CA LEU A 15 -23.05 -28.69 -21.87
C LEU A 15 -23.95 -29.59 -21.02
N ASP A 16 -24.63 -29.03 -20.01
CA ASP A 16 -25.59 -29.76 -19.16
C ASP A 16 -26.79 -30.30 -19.95
N VAL A 17 -27.29 -29.52 -20.91
CA VAL A 17 -28.40 -29.93 -21.80
C VAL A 17 -28.01 -31.19 -22.58
N TYR A 18 -26.78 -31.24 -23.08
CA TYR A 18 -26.26 -32.38 -23.81
C TYR A 18 -25.95 -33.58 -22.89
N SER A 19 -25.37 -33.35 -21.71
CA SER A 19 -25.09 -34.43 -20.76
C SER A 19 -26.35 -35.04 -20.15
N SER A 20 -27.37 -34.23 -19.85
CA SER A 20 -28.64 -34.72 -19.33
C SER A 20 -29.40 -35.54 -20.37
N SER A 21 -29.36 -35.14 -21.65
CA SER A 21 -29.89 -35.93 -22.76
C SER A 21 -29.17 -37.28 -22.90
N ALA A 22 -27.84 -37.27 -22.88
CA ALA A 22 -27.04 -38.50 -22.99
C ALA A 22 -27.23 -39.44 -21.79
N LEU A 23 -27.33 -38.91 -20.56
CA LEU A 23 -27.62 -39.70 -19.36
C LEU A 23 -29.05 -40.27 -19.38
N ARG A 24 -30.03 -39.55 -19.94
CA ARG A 24 -31.39 -40.05 -20.13
C ARG A 24 -31.42 -41.21 -21.14
N GLU A 25 -30.73 -41.04 -22.27
CA GLU A 25 -30.58 -42.09 -23.28
C GLU A 25 -29.93 -43.33 -22.66
N ILE A 26 -28.89 -43.19 -21.84
CA ILE A 26 -28.22 -44.31 -21.14
C ILE A 26 -29.09 -45.00 -20.09
N ASN A 27 -29.91 -44.26 -19.35
CA ASN A 27 -30.84 -44.85 -18.38
C ASN A 27 -32.01 -45.60 -19.04
N GLU A 28 -32.31 -45.29 -20.30
CA GLU A 28 -33.34 -45.98 -21.10
C GLU A 28 -32.80 -47.24 -21.82
N LEU A 29 -31.48 -47.48 -21.80
CA LEU A 29 -30.82 -48.62 -22.44
C LEU A 29 -30.84 -49.91 -21.59
N LYS A 30 -30.87 -51.08 -22.25
CA LYS A 30 -31.16 -52.39 -21.63
C LYS A 30 -29.93 -53.16 -21.16
N LEU A 31 -28.70 -52.91 -21.63
CA LEU A 31 -27.50 -53.62 -21.12
C LEU A 31 -27.15 -53.33 -19.64
N VAL A 32 -27.66 -52.23 -19.09
CA VAL A 32 -27.48 -51.88 -17.67
C VAL A 32 -28.41 -52.72 -16.77
N ASN A 33 -29.57 -53.14 -17.29
CA ASN A 33 -30.64 -53.77 -16.49
C ASN A 33 -30.91 -55.25 -16.82
N ASP A 34 -30.59 -55.75 -18.03
CA ASP A 34 -30.85 -57.15 -18.44
C ASP A 34 -29.62 -58.06 -18.28
N THR A 35 -29.73 -59.03 -17.37
CA THR A 35 -28.66 -60.01 -17.06
C THR A 35 -28.36 -61.00 -18.18
N GLU A 36 -29.31 -61.24 -19.09
CA GLU A 36 -29.14 -62.17 -20.22
C GLU A 36 -28.24 -61.58 -21.33
N ILE A 37 -28.35 -60.28 -21.60
CA ILE A 37 -27.56 -59.59 -22.63
C ILE A 37 -26.11 -59.39 -22.15
N ARG A 38 -25.89 -59.19 -20.84
CA ARG A 38 -24.55 -59.14 -20.22
C ARG A 38 -23.74 -60.42 -20.42
N GLY A 39 -24.37 -61.58 -20.60
CA GLY A 39 -23.68 -62.84 -20.90
C GLY A 39 -23.16 -62.94 -22.34
N SER A 40 -23.71 -62.14 -23.26
CA SER A 40 -23.32 -62.12 -24.69
C SER A 40 -22.20 -61.12 -25.00
N VAL A 41 -21.96 -60.18 -24.10
CA VAL A 41 -20.92 -59.14 -24.20
C VAL A 41 -19.79 -59.50 -23.24
N GLY A 42 -18.56 -59.60 -23.74
CA GLY A 42 -17.40 -60.00 -22.94
C GLY A 42 -17.18 -59.09 -21.71
N SER A 43 -16.66 -59.67 -20.62
CA SER A 43 -16.38 -58.97 -19.34
C SER A 43 -15.52 -57.71 -19.52
N ASP A 44 -14.65 -57.70 -20.53
CA ASP A 44 -13.74 -56.61 -20.82
C ASP A 44 -14.46 -55.36 -21.33
N VAL A 45 -15.55 -55.53 -22.11
CA VAL A 45 -16.36 -54.41 -22.62
C VAL A 45 -17.22 -53.81 -21.51
N LEU A 46 -17.78 -54.65 -20.63
CA LEU A 46 -18.51 -54.17 -19.45
C LEU A 46 -17.61 -53.40 -18.48
N GLY A 47 -16.41 -53.91 -18.20
CA GLY A 47 -15.44 -53.20 -17.36
C GLY A 47 -14.99 -51.87 -17.98
N SER A 48 -14.98 -51.77 -19.31
CA SER A 48 -14.68 -50.55 -20.04
C SER A 48 -15.80 -49.51 -19.93
N ILE A 49 -17.05 -49.94 -20.01
CA ILE A 49 -18.24 -49.08 -19.85
C ILE A 49 -18.31 -48.50 -18.44
N ASP A 50 -18.11 -49.32 -17.41
CA ASP A 50 -18.12 -48.87 -16.00
C ASP A 50 -17.01 -47.82 -15.74
N GLN A 51 -15.84 -47.99 -16.35
CA GLN A 51 -14.75 -47.01 -16.26
C GLN A 51 -15.08 -45.68 -16.95
N ILE A 52 -15.68 -45.71 -18.14
CA ILE A 52 -16.08 -44.49 -18.86
C ILE A 52 -17.14 -43.72 -18.06
N GLN A 53 -18.14 -44.41 -17.50
CA GLN A 53 -19.17 -43.80 -16.66
C GLN A 53 -18.59 -43.22 -15.37
N ALA A 54 -17.66 -43.92 -14.71
CA ALA A 54 -17.00 -43.43 -13.51
C ALA A 54 -16.20 -42.15 -13.78
N VAL A 55 -15.40 -42.11 -14.86
CA VAL A 55 -14.62 -40.92 -15.20
C VAL A 55 -15.52 -39.75 -15.57
N PHE A 56 -16.58 -39.98 -16.34
CA PHE A 56 -17.55 -38.93 -16.66
C PHE A 56 -18.24 -38.39 -15.40
N ALA A 57 -18.71 -39.26 -14.50
CA ALA A 57 -19.35 -38.87 -13.26
C ALA A 57 -18.40 -38.03 -12.37
N GLU A 58 -17.14 -38.44 -12.25
CA GLU A 58 -16.16 -37.68 -11.48
C GLU A 58 -15.80 -36.33 -12.13
N CYS A 59 -15.67 -36.26 -13.46
CA CYS A 59 -15.46 -35.00 -14.19
C CYS A 59 -16.65 -34.05 -14.04
N TYR A 60 -17.88 -34.58 -14.14
CA TYR A 60 -19.11 -33.82 -13.95
C TYR A 60 -19.23 -33.28 -12.52
N MET A 61 -19.02 -34.14 -11.50
CA MET A 61 -19.09 -33.77 -10.08
C MET A 61 -18.06 -32.70 -9.67
N ILE A 62 -16.89 -32.66 -10.31
CA ILE A 62 -15.86 -31.65 -10.03
C ILE A 62 -16.32 -30.25 -10.46
N LEU A 63 -17.09 -30.15 -11.53
CA LEU A 63 -17.51 -28.88 -12.14
C LEU A 63 -18.94 -28.47 -11.76
N GLU A 64 -19.78 -29.41 -11.30
CA GLU A 64 -21.17 -29.16 -10.89
C GLU A 64 -21.36 -28.00 -9.89
N PRO A 65 -20.51 -27.83 -8.85
CA PRO A 65 -20.65 -26.71 -7.92
C PRO A 65 -20.52 -25.32 -8.56
N LEU A 66 -19.75 -25.19 -9.66
CA LEU A 66 -19.61 -23.92 -10.40
C LEU A 66 -20.90 -23.53 -11.13
N ARG A 67 -21.77 -24.49 -11.43
CA ARG A 67 -23.09 -24.28 -12.04
C ARG A 67 -24.14 -23.85 -11.01
N LYS A 68 -24.21 -24.52 -9.86
CA LYS A 68 -25.26 -24.29 -8.83
C LYS A 68 -25.28 -22.87 -8.24
N THR A 69 -24.19 -22.13 -8.33
CA THR A 69 -24.11 -20.71 -7.93
C THR A 69 -24.91 -19.75 -8.82
N SER A 70 -25.44 -20.20 -9.97
CA SER A 70 -26.18 -19.39 -10.97
C SER A 70 -27.69 -19.23 -10.67
N ASN A 71 -28.36 -20.25 -10.12
CA ASN A 71 -29.83 -20.33 -10.08
C ASN A 71 -30.55 -19.45 -9.03
N GLY A 72 -29.87 -18.47 -8.43
CA GLY A 72 -30.46 -17.54 -7.47
C GLY A 72 -31.10 -16.32 -8.14
N HIS A 73 -32.39 -16.40 -8.49
CA HIS A 73 -33.18 -15.25 -8.92
C HIS A 73 -33.43 -14.31 -7.71
N TYR A 74 -32.45 -13.46 -7.38
CA TYR A 74 -32.53 -12.56 -6.23
C TYR A 74 -32.62 -11.09 -6.65
N GLY A 75 -33.52 -10.34 -5.98
CA GLY A 75 -33.71 -8.91 -6.17
C GLY A 75 -32.48 -8.09 -5.81
N GLN A 76 -32.41 -6.84 -6.32
CA GLN A 76 -31.24 -5.94 -6.25
C GLN A 76 -30.59 -5.75 -4.86
N LYS A 77 -31.31 -5.97 -3.75
CA LYS A 77 -30.77 -5.90 -2.38
C LYS A 77 -30.10 -7.19 -1.90
N GLU A 78 -30.57 -8.36 -2.34
CA GLU A 78 -30.04 -9.68 -1.94
C GLU A 78 -28.81 -10.10 -2.77
N LYS A 79 -28.66 -9.55 -3.98
CA LYS A 79 -27.43 -9.69 -4.79
C LYS A 79 -26.15 -9.27 -4.04
N ARG A 80 -26.24 -8.35 -3.08
CA ARG A 80 -25.07 -7.82 -2.34
C ARG A 80 -24.49 -8.79 -1.31
N ALA A 81 -25.32 -9.64 -0.69
CA ALA A 81 -24.89 -10.62 0.31
C ALA A 81 -24.47 -11.95 -0.35
N SER A 82 -25.18 -12.38 -1.39
CA SER A 82 -24.89 -13.60 -2.16
C SER A 82 -23.62 -13.50 -3.02
N TYR A 83 -23.26 -12.32 -3.54
CA TYR A 83 -22.00 -12.15 -4.28
C TYR A 83 -20.75 -12.38 -3.41
N ALA A 84 -20.83 -12.14 -2.10
CA ALA A 84 -19.70 -12.37 -1.20
C ALA A 84 -19.56 -13.87 -0.85
N SER A 85 -20.68 -14.58 -0.57
CA SER A 85 -20.65 -16.01 -0.28
C SER A 85 -20.34 -16.86 -1.52
N GLY A 86 -20.89 -16.51 -2.69
CA GLY A 86 -20.66 -17.23 -3.93
C GLY A 86 -19.21 -17.12 -4.47
N VAL A 87 -18.46 -16.09 -4.07
CA VAL A 87 -17.04 -15.95 -4.42
C VAL A 87 -16.17 -16.92 -3.59
N GLU A 88 -16.49 -17.13 -2.31
CA GLU A 88 -15.81 -18.13 -1.48
C GLU A 88 -16.08 -19.56 -1.98
N ASP A 89 -17.33 -19.87 -2.33
CA ASP A 89 -17.73 -21.17 -2.89
C ASP A 89 -17.01 -21.48 -4.21
N VAL A 90 -16.92 -20.50 -5.11
CA VAL A 90 -16.22 -20.64 -6.40
C VAL A 90 -14.72 -20.81 -6.21
N GLU A 91 -14.11 -20.09 -5.28
CA GLU A 91 -12.67 -20.20 -5.02
C GLU A 91 -12.29 -21.57 -4.42
N ASP A 92 -13.16 -22.14 -3.58
CA ASP A 92 -12.94 -23.47 -3.00
C ASP A 92 -13.11 -24.60 -4.02
N VAL A 93 -14.05 -24.46 -4.96
CA VAL A 93 -14.16 -25.40 -6.09
C VAL A 93 -12.91 -25.31 -6.96
N ILE A 94 -12.45 -24.10 -7.28
CA ILE A 94 -11.21 -23.88 -8.04
C ILE A 94 -9.99 -24.48 -7.31
N LYS A 95 -9.91 -24.41 -5.97
CA LYS A 95 -8.86 -25.08 -5.18
C LYS A 95 -8.97 -26.61 -5.23
N SER A 96 -10.18 -27.16 -5.33
CA SER A 96 -10.43 -28.59 -5.40
C SER A 96 -9.96 -29.23 -6.72
N VAL A 97 -9.94 -28.46 -7.81
CA VAL A 97 -9.43 -28.87 -9.12
C VAL A 97 -7.91 -28.94 -9.10
N THR A 98 -7.36 -30.07 -8.67
CA THR A 98 -5.91 -30.32 -8.63
C THR A 98 -5.45 -31.13 -9.84
N GLY A 99 -4.40 -30.70 -10.53
CA GLY A 99 -3.84 -31.41 -11.69
C GLY A 99 -3.43 -32.87 -11.40
N LYS A 100 -3.07 -33.20 -10.16
CA LYS A 100 -2.82 -34.59 -9.71
C LYS A 100 -4.10 -35.43 -9.69
N LYS A 101 -5.23 -34.86 -9.26
CA LYS A 101 -6.55 -35.52 -9.25
C LYS A 101 -6.99 -35.75 -10.69
N LEU A 102 -6.97 -34.72 -11.53
CA LEU A 102 -7.31 -34.83 -12.97
C LEU A 102 -6.41 -35.82 -13.72
N GLY A 103 -5.11 -35.85 -13.44
CA GLY A 103 -4.19 -36.82 -14.02
C GLY A 103 -4.42 -38.27 -13.55
N GLN A 104 -4.97 -38.47 -12.34
CA GLN A 104 -5.40 -39.80 -11.85
C GLN A 104 -6.74 -40.22 -12.46
N LEU A 105 -7.68 -39.29 -12.65
CA LEU A 105 -8.98 -39.53 -13.27
C LEU A 105 -8.87 -39.96 -14.73
N LEU A 106 -7.91 -39.40 -15.45
CA LEU A 106 -7.66 -39.71 -16.86
C LEU A 106 -6.62 -40.83 -17.06
N ALA A 107 -6.12 -41.42 -15.98
CA ALA A 107 -5.18 -42.54 -16.03
C ALA A 107 -5.70 -43.77 -16.82
N PRO A 108 -7.00 -44.12 -16.79
CA PRO A 108 -7.54 -45.21 -17.60
C PRO A 108 -7.40 -44.98 -19.11
N PHE A 109 -7.40 -43.71 -19.56
CA PHE A 109 -7.29 -43.33 -20.97
C PHE A 109 -5.84 -43.23 -21.48
N ALA A 110 -4.84 -43.68 -20.68
CA ALA A 110 -3.43 -43.51 -20.99
C ALA A 110 -2.93 -44.22 -22.26
N GLN A 111 -3.65 -45.26 -22.68
CA GLN A 111 -3.30 -46.09 -23.83
C GLN A 111 -4.23 -45.85 -25.03
N GLY A 112 -5.19 -44.93 -24.93
CA GLY A 112 -6.24 -44.67 -25.93
C GLY A 112 -7.66 -44.74 -25.34
N PRO A 113 -8.71 -44.68 -26.18
CA PRO A 113 -10.09 -44.87 -25.76
C PRO A 113 -10.27 -46.31 -25.27
N ILE A 114 -11.12 -46.47 -24.27
CA ILE A 114 -11.37 -47.79 -23.68
C ILE A 114 -12.25 -48.61 -24.64
N LEU A 115 -13.02 -47.93 -25.49
CA LEU A 115 -13.72 -48.51 -26.64
C LEU A 115 -13.01 -48.10 -27.95
N ALA A 116 -12.24 -49.00 -28.55
CA ALA A 116 -11.68 -48.75 -29.87
C ALA A 116 -12.79 -48.78 -30.93
N SER A 117 -12.83 -47.80 -31.84
CA SER A 117 -13.74 -47.80 -33.00
C SER A 117 -13.62 -49.06 -33.88
N SER A 118 -12.49 -49.77 -33.77
CA SER A 118 -12.25 -51.09 -34.37
C SER A 118 -13.00 -52.24 -33.68
N ALA A 119 -13.33 -52.14 -32.38
CA ALA A 119 -14.12 -53.14 -31.66
C ALA A 119 -15.62 -53.07 -32.03
N ILE A 120 -16.12 -51.86 -32.30
CA ILE A 120 -17.50 -51.59 -32.72
C ILE A 120 -17.79 -52.19 -34.12
N SER A 121 -16.77 -52.26 -34.98
CA SER A 121 -16.91 -52.73 -36.37
C SER A 121 -16.56 -54.21 -36.58
N SER A 122 -15.88 -54.87 -35.63
CA SER A 122 -15.28 -56.20 -35.84
C SER A 122 -16.04 -57.39 -35.24
N GLN A 123 -17.13 -57.16 -34.50
CA GLN A 123 -17.89 -58.23 -33.84
C GLN A 123 -19.38 -58.21 -34.27
N ASN A 124 -19.96 -59.39 -34.52
CA ASN A 124 -21.36 -59.64 -34.92
C ASN A 124 -22.35 -59.31 -33.77
N TYR A 125 -22.36 -58.07 -33.28
CA TYR A 125 -23.29 -57.59 -32.27
C TYR A 125 -24.65 -57.20 -32.89
N SER A 126 -25.74 -57.36 -32.13
CA SER A 126 -27.07 -56.90 -32.56
C SER A 126 -27.08 -55.37 -32.72
N GLU A 127 -28.01 -54.86 -33.53
CA GLU A 127 -28.14 -53.41 -33.76
C GLU A 127 -28.43 -52.62 -32.46
N GLU A 128 -29.03 -53.25 -31.45
CA GLU A 128 -29.21 -52.63 -30.13
C GLU A 128 -27.88 -52.41 -29.41
N ILE A 129 -26.99 -53.41 -29.37
CA ILE A 129 -25.66 -53.30 -28.73
C ILE A 129 -24.78 -52.28 -29.47
N LYS A 130 -24.91 -52.16 -30.79
CA LYS A 130 -24.23 -51.11 -31.57
C LYS A 130 -24.75 -49.71 -31.26
N LYS A 131 -26.05 -49.56 -30.98
CA LYS A 131 -26.63 -48.29 -30.54
C LYS A 131 -26.09 -47.91 -29.16
N GLU A 132 -25.98 -48.87 -28.25
CA GLU A 132 -25.41 -48.66 -26.92
C GLU A 132 -23.93 -48.26 -26.95
N LEU A 133 -23.11 -48.96 -27.74
CA LEU A 133 -21.70 -48.61 -27.96
C LEU A 133 -21.52 -47.19 -28.55
N ARG A 134 -22.43 -46.76 -29.44
CA ARG A 134 -22.45 -45.38 -29.94
C ARG A 134 -22.75 -44.37 -28.84
N THR A 135 -23.74 -44.61 -27.98
CA THR A 135 -24.04 -43.72 -26.85
C THR A 135 -22.89 -43.61 -25.85
N MET A 136 -22.12 -44.68 -25.64
CA MET A 136 -20.92 -44.64 -24.79
C MET A 136 -19.79 -43.82 -25.42
N SER A 137 -19.62 -43.89 -26.74
CA SER A 137 -18.71 -43.00 -27.47
C SER A 137 -19.14 -41.53 -27.38
N LYS A 138 -20.46 -41.24 -27.36
CA LYS A 138 -20.97 -39.89 -27.06
C LYS A 138 -20.52 -39.41 -25.67
N LEU A 139 -20.53 -40.30 -24.67
CA LEU A 139 -20.11 -39.99 -23.30
C LEU A 139 -18.59 -39.74 -23.18
N GLU A 140 -17.77 -40.44 -23.98
CA GLU A 140 -16.32 -40.17 -24.09
C GLU A 140 -16.04 -38.77 -24.68
N GLY A 141 -16.80 -38.33 -25.69
CA GLY A 141 -16.67 -36.97 -26.22
C GLY A 141 -17.09 -35.88 -25.21
N LEU A 142 -18.14 -36.13 -24.43
CA LEU A 142 -18.55 -35.23 -23.35
C LEU A 142 -17.52 -35.18 -22.21
N SER A 143 -16.93 -36.31 -21.82
CA SER A 143 -15.88 -36.34 -20.78
C SER A 143 -14.62 -35.59 -21.24
N LEU A 144 -14.27 -35.65 -22.53
CA LEU A 144 -13.23 -34.81 -23.13
C LEU A 144 -13.56 -33.32 -22.99
N LEU A 145 -14.78 -32.90 -23.30
CA LEU A 145 -15.18 -31.48 -23.16
C LEU A 145 -15.15 -31.01 -21.70
N TYR A 146 -15.65 -31.80 -20.75
CA TYR A 146 -15.55 -31.48 -19.32
C TYR A 146 -14.10 -31.44 -18.80
N SER A 147 -13.26 -32.37 -19.26
CA SER A 147 -11.84 -32.39 -18.88
C SER A 147 -11.05 -31.23 -19.49
N LEU A 148 -11.41 -30.78 -20.68
CA LEU A 148 -10.88 -29.58 -21.31
C LEU A 148 -11.33 -28.30 -20.58
N LEU A 149 -12.60 -28.19 -20.16
CA LEU A 149 -13.06 -27.11 -19.27
C LEU A 149 -12.29 -27.08 -17.95
N SER A 150 -12.03 -28.25 -17.37
CA SER A 150 -11.17 -28.40 -16.18
C SER A 150 -9.73 -27.96 -16.46
N LEU A 151 -9.20 -28.24 -17.66
CA LEU A 151 -7.88 -27.80 -18.11
C LEU A 151 -7.80 -26.27 -18.18
N TYR A 152 -8.77 -25.59 -18.79
CA TYR A 152 -8.80 -24.11 -18.82
C TYR A 152 -8.81 -23.52 -17.41
N LEU A 153 -9.64 -24.06 -16.52
CA LEU A 153 -9.76 -23.57 -15.14
C LEU A 153 -8.44 -23.75 -14.37
N TYR A 154 -7.86 -24.94 -14.43
CA TYR A 154 -6.62 -25.26 -13.73
C TYR A 154 -5.41 -24.49 -14.28
N THR A 155 -5.27 -24.40 -15.61
CA THR A 155 -4.17 -23.67 -16.24
C THR A 155 -4.28 -22.17 -16.01
N GLY A 156 -5.50 -21.61 -16.12
CA GLY A 156 -5.78 -20.21 -15.81
C GLY A 156 -5.42 -19.87 -14.36
N GLN A 157 -5.86 -20.69 -13.40
CA GLN A 157 -5.52 -20.51 -11.98
C GLN A 157 -4.00 -20.64 -11.73
N LEU A 158 -3.36 -21.65 -12.33
CA LEU A 158 -1.93 -21.88 -12.19
C LEU A 158 -1.11 -20.68 -12.68
N LEU A 159 -1.44 -20.14 -13.85
CA LEU A 159 -0.75 -19.01 -14.44
C LEU A 159 -1.04 -17.73 -13.65
N LEU A 160 -2.29 -17.43 -13.30
CA LEU A 160 -2.64 -16.22 -12.55
C LEU A 160 -2.02 -16.20 -11.15
N LYS A 161 -2.12 -17.31 -10.40
CA LYS A 161 -1.53 -17.43 -9.06
C LYS A 161 -0.01 -17.23 -9.06
N ASN A 162 0.66 -17.62 -10.14
CA ASN A 162 2.10 -17.43 -10.27
C ASN A 162 2.48 -16.08 -10.86
N THR A 163 1.61 -15.43 -11.64
CA THR A 163 1.91 -14.20 -12.40
C THR A 163 1.53 -12.93 -11.65
N ILE A 164 0.40 -12.89 -10.94
CA ILE A 164 -0.02 -11.71 -10.16
C ILE A 164 1.07 -11.26 -9.17
N PRO A 165 1.68 -12.17 -8.36
CA PRO A 165 2.74 -11.76 -7.44
C PRO A 165 4.03 -11.28 -8.11
N LEU A 166 4.23 -11.51 -9.41
CA LEU A 166 5.42 -11.03 -10.12
C LEU A 166 5.38 -9.51 -10.29
N SER A 167 4.19 -8.91 -10.37
CA SER A 167 4.04 -7.45 -10.42
C SER A 167 4.61 -6.80 -9.16
N ASP A 168 4.39 -7.39 -7.98
CA ASP A 168 4.97 -6.91 -6.72
C ASP A 168 6.50 -7.04 -6.68
N GLU A 169 7.03 -8.15 -7.22
CA GLU A 169 8.47 -8.37 -7.32
C GLU A 169 9.11 -7.38 -8.31
N LEU A 170 8.43 -7.07 -9.41
CA LEU A 170 8.85 -6.09 -10.39
C LEU A 170 8.89 -4.68 -9.80
N ALA A 171 7.82 -4.27 -9.10
CA ALA A 171 7.75 -2.99 -8.40
C ALA A 171 8.87 -2.86 -7.35
N TYR A 172 9.20 -3.95 -6.64
CA TYR A 172 10.36 -3.98 -5.75
C TYR A 172 11.66 -3.68 -6.50
N TRP A 173 11.96 -4.38 -7.59
CA TRP A 173 13.20 -4.16 -8.34
C TRP A 173 13.25 -2.77 -8.98
N GLU A 174 12.13 -2.23 -9.44
CA GLU A 174 12.05 -0.84 -9.91
C GLU A 174 12.36 0.17 -8.80
N SER A 175 11.83 -0.04 -7.58
CA SER A 175 12.15 0.82 -6.44
C SER A 175 13.66 0.80 -6.09
N VAL A 176 14.30 -0.37 -6.20
CA VAL A 176 15.74 -0.56 -5.98
C VAL A 176 16.56 0.12 -7.09
N LEU A 177 16.12 0.06 -8.34
CA LEU A 177 16.82 0.64 -9.49
C LEU A 177 16.65 2.17 -9.57
N ASN A 178 15.48 2.69 -9.20
CA ASN A 178 15.14 4.11 -9.29
C ASN A 178 15.72 4.93 -8.14
N SER A 179 16.09 4.32 -7.01
CA SER A 179 16.61 5.03 -5.84
C SER A 179 17.95 4.51 -5.35
N ARG A 180 18.90 5.45 -5.20
CA ARG A 180 20.24 5.16 -4.67
C ARG A 180 20.21 4.65 -3.23
N LEU A 181 19.27 5.14 -2.41
CA LEU A 181 19.13 4.71 -1.01
C LEU A 181 18.62 3.27 -0.92
N TYR A 182 17.60 2.90 -1.71
CA TYR A 182 17.11 1.53 -1.76
C TYR A 182 18.17 0.56 -2.31
N MET A 183 18.98 1.00 -3.27
CA MET A 183 20.12 0.23 -3.77
C MET A 183 21.20 -0.01 -2.70
N LEU A 184 21.57 1.02 -1.94
CA LEU A 184 22.51 0.87 -0.82
C LEU A 184 21.95 -0.06 0.26
N LEU A 185 20.68 0.11 0.60
CA LEU A 185 19.98 -0.76 1.54
C LEU A 185 19.96 -2.22 1.05
N TYR A 186 19.71 -2.47 -0.23
CA TYR A 186 19.79 -3.81 -0.82
C TYR A 186 21.21 -4.43 -0.71
N VAL A 187 22.27 -3.63 -0.94
CA VAL A 187 23.66 -4.08 -0.78
C VAL A 187 23.96 -4.46 0.67
N VAL A 188 23.52 -3.65 1.64
CA VAL A 188 23.70 -3.95 3.07
C VAL A 188 22.92 -5.21 3.48
N GLN A 189 21.70 -5.36 2.98
CA GLN A 189 20.87 -6.54 3.25
C GLN A 189 21.48 -7.83 2.72
N THR A 190 22.04 -7.79 1.52
CA THR A 190 22.64 -8.97 0.86
C THR A 190 24.09 -9.23 1.27
N LEU A 191 24.68 -8.36 2.12
CA LEU A 191 26.08 -8.43 2.53
C LEU A 191 26.47 -9.77 3.17
N PRO A 192 25.70 -10.38 4.09
CA PRO A 192 26.08 -11.67 4.69
C PRO A 192 26.17 -12.81 3.67
N VAL A 193 25.19 -12.86 2.76
CA VAL A 193 25.14 -13.91 1.71
C VAL A 193 26.29 -13.71 0.72
N ARG A 194 26.50 -12.48 0.27
CA ARG A 194 27.60 -12.14 -0.64
C ARG A 194 28.96 -12.35 0.00
N GLY A 195 29.09 -12.04 1.29
CA GLY A 195 30.29 -12.29 2.09
C GLY A 195 30.58 -13.79 2.20
N TYR A 196 29.56 -14.61 2.41
CA TYR A 196 29.69 -16.07 2.41
C TYR A 196 30.10 -16.59 1.04
N GLU A 197 29.42 -16.21 -0.04
CA GLU A 197 29.76 -16.62 -1.41
C GLU A 197 31.18 -16.19 -1.79
N PHE A 198 31.56 -14.97 -1.46
CA PHE A 198 32.92 -14.47 -1.63
C PHE A 198 33.91 -15.30 -0.82
N SER A 199 33.65 -15.57 0.47
CA SER A 199 34.53 -16.37 1.32
C SER A 199 34.67 -17.82 0.84
N LYS A 200 33.61 -18.40 0.27
CA LYS A 200 33.60 -19.74 -0.32
C LYS A 200 34.39 -19.75 -1.62
N ALA A 201 34.20 -18.74 -2.48
CA ALA A 201 34.98 -18.58 -3.70
C ALA A 201 36.46 -18.39 -3.39
N LEU A 202 36.77 -17.56 -2.38
CA LEU A 202 38.10 -17.41 -1.82
C LEU A 202 38.66 -18.74 -1.35
N TYR A 203 37.94 -19.47 -0.49
CA TYR A 203 38.40 -20.75 0.05
C TYR A 203 38.72 -21.75 -1.07
N ASN A 204 37.84 -21.86 -2.07
CA ASN A 204 38.06 -22.73 -3.21
C ASN A 204 39.28 -22.30 -4.04
N ASP A 205 39.45 -21.00 -4.29
CA ASP A 205 40.63 -20.46 -4.99
C ASP A 205 41.92 -20.59 -4.15
N VAL A 206 41.89 -20.52 -2.81
CA VAL A 206 43.06 -20.81 -1.96
C VAL A 206 43.40 -22.28 -2.03
N VAL A 207 42.46 -23.13 -1.68
CA VAL A 207 42.74 -24.53 -1.35
C VAL A 207 42.93 -25.33 -2.62
N VAL A 208 42.05 -25.17 -3.62
CA VAL A 208 42.11 -25.96 -4.84
C VAL A 208 43.28 -25.51 -5.72
N LYS A 209 43.48 -24.20 -5.94
CA LYS A 209 44.59 -23.73 -6.79
C LYS A 209 45.96 -23.78 -6.12
N ASN A 210 46.12 -23.54 -4.81
CA ASN A 210 47.44 -23.68 -4.19
C ASN A 210 47.87 -25.15 -4.05
N ILE A 211 46.94 -26.10 -4.02
CA ILE A 211 47.27 -27.54 -4.10
C ILE A 211 47.81 -27.89 -5.50
N GLU A 212 47.29 -27.26 -6.56
CA GLU A 212 47.75 -27.50 -7.94
C GLU A 212 49.00 -26.68 -8.32
N THR A 213 49.16 -25.45 -7.84
CA THR A 213 50.32 -24.59 -8.12
C THR A 213 51.21 -24.48 -6.88
N GLY A 214 52.09 -25.47 -6.67
CA GLY A 214 53.15 -25.47 -5.66
C GLY A 214 54.24 -24.40 -5.87
N THR A 215 53.88 -23.13 -6.01
CA THR A 215 54.84 -22.03 -6.12
C THR A 215 55.13 -21.42 -4.75
N ARG A 216 56.32 -21.71 -4.23
CA ARG A 216 56.94 -21.03 -3.08
C ARG A 216 57.12 -19.55 -3.40
N ALA A 217 56.09 -18.72 -3.20
CA ALA A 217 56.28 -17.28 -3.19
C ALA A 217 56.95 -16.89 -1.86
N THR A 218 58.20 -16.41 -1.93
CA THR A 218 58.93 -15.90 -0.77
C THR A 218 58.15 -14.76 -0.11
N LEU A 219 57.99 -14.85 1.22
CA LEU A 219 57.33 -13.82 2.01
C LEU A 219 58.27 -12.61 2.10
N PRO A 220 57.78 -11.38 1.89
CA PRO A 220 58.59 -10.20 2.15
C PRO A 220 58.95 -10.17 3.63
N THR A 221 60.20 -9.83 3.92
CA THR A 221 60.67 -9.64 5.28
C THR A 221 59.85 -8.55 5.97
N PRO A 222 59.41 -8.77 7.22
CA PRO A 222 58.66 -7.76 7.97
C PRO A 222 59.56 -6.53 8.17
N PRO A 223 59.05 -5.29 7.94
CA PRO A 223 59.80 -4.07 8.19
C PRO A 223 60.33 -4.01 9.64
N GLU A 224 61.51 -3.41 9.85
CA GLU A 224 62.21 -3.40 11.15
C GLU A 224 61.41 -2.78 12.30
N TRP A 225 60.41 -1.93 12.00
CA TRP A 225 59.53 -1.30 12.98
C TRP A 225 58.43 -2.22 13.54
N VAL A 226 58.32 -3.47 13.06
CA VAL A 226 57.32 -4.45 13.55
C VAL A 226 57.91 -5.26 14.70
N PRO A 227 57.32 -5.21 15.92
CA PRO A 227 57.76 -6.00 17.07
C PRO A 227 57.79 -7.50 16.76
N GLU A 228 58.76 -8.23 17.31
CA GLU A 228 58.98 -9.66 17.00
C GLU A 228 57.75 -10.54 17.23
N LYS A 229 56.96 -10.24 18.26
CA LYS A 229 55.72 -10.96 18.57
C LYS A 229 54.61 -10.78 17.52
N LEU A 230 54.67 -9.70 16.73
CA LEU A 230 53.67 -9.36 15.70
C LEU A 230 54.12 -9.71 14.28
N ARG A 231 55.38 -10.10 14.07
CA ARG A 231 55.89 -10.63 12.78
C ARG A 231 55.06 -11.80 12.22
N PRO A 232 54.66 -12.82 13.02
CA PRO A 232 53.76 -13.86 12.50
C PRO A 232 52.43 -13.27 12.05
N PHE A 233 51.83 -12.36 12.82
CA PHE A 233 50.58 -11.70 12.44
C PHE A 233 50.72 -10.85 11.17
N TYR A 234 51.80 -10.09 11.01
CA TYR A 234 52.12 -9.35 9.79
C TYR A 234 52.23 -10.28 8.58
N SER A 235 52.90 -11.42 8.72
CA SER A 235 53.03 -12.39 7.64
C SER A 235 51.69 -13.03 7.26
N HIS A 236 50.81 -13.30 8.23
CA HIS A 236 49.46 -13.83 8.00
C HIS A 236 48.55 -12.76 7.39
N ALA A 237 48.61 -11.53 7.89
CA ALA A 237 47.88 -10.38 7.37
C ALA A 237 48.33 -10.02 5.96
N TYR A 238 49.64 -10.09 5.65
CA TYR A 238 50.19 -9.86 4.33
C TYR A 238 49.82 -10.98 3.35
N LYS A 239 49.89 -12.26 3.78
CA LYS A 239 49.37 -13.40 3.00
C LYS A 239 47.90 -13.20 2.70
N TRP A 240 47.10 -12.84 3.70
CA TRP A 240 45.66 -12.59 3.57
C TRP A 240 45.35 -11.37 2.69
N LEU A 241 46.09 -10.28 2.81
CA LEU A 241 45.93 -9.07 2.01
C LEU A 241 46.34 -9.30 0.56
N ARG A 242 47.48 -9.96 0.32
CA ARG A 242 47.90 -10.35 -1.04
C ARG A 242 46.90 -11.33 -1.66
N PHE A 243 46.40 -12.27 -0.87
CA PHE A 243 45.43 -13.27 -1.31
C PHE A 243 44.06 -12.64 -1.63
N THR A 244 43.57 -11.72 -0.80
CA THR A 244 42.32 -10.97 -1.08
C THR A 244 42.49 -10.11 -2.31
N LEU A 245 43.61 -9.39 -2.46
CA LEU A 245 43.93 -8.62 -3.67
C LEU A 245 44.04 -9.50 -4.92
N GLN A 246 44.67 -10.68 -4.81
CA GLN A 246 44.83 -11.62 -5.92
C GLN A 246 43.53 -12.35 -6.27
N SER A 247 42.64 -12.55 -5.31
CA SER A 247 41.33 -13.15 -5.54
C SER A 247 40.29 -12.15 -6.01
N ILE A 248 40.40 -10.88 -5.59
CA ILE A 248 39.71 -9.76 -6.22
C ILE A 248 40.17 -9.65 -7.68
N TYR A 249 41.47 -9.78 -7.93
CA TYR A 249 42.05 -9.84 -9.28
C TYR A 249 41.54 -11.05 -10.08
N SER A 250 41.48 -12.26 -9.52
CA SER A 250 41.00 -13.47 -10.21
C SER A 250 39.48 -13.48 -10.43
N SER A 251 38.68 -13.09 -9.44
CA SER A 251 37.22 -12.94 -9.57
C SER A 251 36.83 -11.81 -10.53
N SER A 252 37.64 -10.75 -10.64
CA SER A 252 37.42 -9.68 -11.63
C SER A 252 37.65 -10.11 -13.08
N ARG A 253 38.21 -11.31 -13.31
CA ARG A 253 38.39 -11.90 -14.65
C ARG A 253 37.05 -12.40 -15.24
N SER A 254 36.03 -12.62 -14.40
CA SER A 254 34.68 -13.07 -14.80
C SER A 254 33.70 -11.92 -15.10
N ILE A 255 34.00 -10.68 -14.73
CA ILE A 255 33.09 -9.54 -14.82
C ILE A 255 33.67 -8.51 -15.79
N MET A 256 33.23 -8.56 -17.05
CA MET A 256 33.76 -7.76 -18.15
C MET A 256 33.60 -6.25 -17.92
N SER A 257 34.72 -5.56 -17.69
CA SER A 257 35.35 -4.52 -18.53
C SER A 257 36.62 -4.01 -17.84
N THR A 258 37.50 -4.94 -17.44
CA THR A 258 38.71 -4.67 -16.65
C THR A 258 39.87 -4.07 -17.47
N ARG A 259 39.79 -4.04 -18.81
CA ARG A 259 40.80 -3.35 -19.65
C ARG A 259 40.85 -1.85 -19.39
N VAL A 260 39.70 -1.21 -19.19
CA VAL A 260 39.60 0.22 -18.85
C VAL A 260 39.96 0.47 -17.38
N PHE A 261 39.53 -0.42 -16.49
CA PHE A 261 39.83 -0.38 -15.06
C PHE A 261 41.34 -0.49 -14.77
N PHE A 262 42.02 -1.44 -15.40
CA PHE A 262 43.46 -1.63 -15.23
C PHE A 262 44.31 -0.76 -16.14
N ASN A 263 43.89 -0.30 -17.33
CA ASN A 263 44.70 0.69 -18.08
C ASN A 263 44.81 2.02 -17.34
N ASN A 264 43.82 2.41 -16.54
CA ASN A 264 43.91 3.58 -15.66
C ASN A 264 44.77 3.34 -14.40
N LEU A 265 44.97 2.08 -13.99
CA LEU A 265 45.88 1.70 -12.90
C LEU A 265 47.32 1.45 -13.40
N LYS A 266 47.49 0.92 -14.62
CA LYS A 266 48.78 0.63 -15.25
C LYS A 266 49.42 1.88 -15.86
N SER A 267 48.65 2.93 -16.14
CA SER A 267 49.19 4.17 -16.74
C SER A 267 49.95 5.07 -15.75
N ARG A 268 50.12 4.66 -14.49
CA ARG A 268 51.05 5.31 -13.56
C ARG A 268 51.91 4.28 -12.82
N PRO A 269 53.23 4.25 -13.05
CA PRO A 269 54.11 3.27 -12.42
C PRO A 269 54.06 3.48 -10.90
N ILE A 270 53.92 2.36 -10.21
CA ILE A 270 54.02 2.21 -8.76
C ILE A 270 55.39 2.78 -8.36
N VAL A 271 55.31 3.99 -7.80
CA VAL A 271 56.28 4.69 -6.94
C VAL A 271 57.56 3.89 -6.73
N SER A 272 58.60 4.29 -7.46
CA SER A 272 59.97 4.02 -7.06
C SER A 272 60.13 4.37 -5.58
N THR A 273 60.53 3.39 -4.80
CA THR A 273 61.58 3.51 -3.78
C THR A 273 62.09 4.95 -3.61
N ILE A 274 61.95 5.47 -2.37
CA ILE A 274 62.67 6.62 -1.78
C ILE A 274 61.95 7.99 -1.90
N GLY A 275 61.56 8.51 -0.73
CA GLY A 275 61.39 9.92 -0.33
C GLY A 275 60.74 10.93 -1.31
N ILE A 276 59.56 11.47 -0.95
CA ILE A 276 59.20 12.91 -0.95
C ILE A 276 57.69 13.15 -0.65
N SER A 277 57.45 13.95 0.40
CA SER A 277 56.34 14.84 0.82
C SER A 277 54.86 14.35 0.98
N PRO A 278 54.14 14.79 2.04
CA PRO A 278 52.84 14.26 2.48
C PRO A 278 51.60 14.89 1.81
N ARG A 279 51.73 15.72 0.77
CA ARG A 279 50.58 16.50 0.23
C ARG A 279 49.79 15.84 -0.91
N LYS A 280 50.13 14.62 -1.35
CA LYS A 280 49.40 13.91 -2.42
C LYS A 280 48.81 12.54 -2.01
N ALA A 281 48.73 12.24 -0.72
CA ALA A 281 48.07 11.03 -0.21
C ALA A 281 46.52 11.13 -0.17
N SER A 282 45.96 12.35 -0.17
CA SER A 282 44.51 12.58 -0.06
C SER A 282 43.69 12.16 -1.30
N ILE A 283 44.33 12.08 -2.48
CA ILE A 283 43.64 11.68 -3.73
C ILE A 283 43.62 10.15 -3.89
N PHE A 284 44.53 9.43 -3.21
CA PHE A 284 44.65 7.97 -3.31
C PHE A 284 43.62 7.24 -2.43
N THR A 285 43.29 7.78 -1.25
CA THR A 285 42.23 7.23 -0.40
C THR A 285 40.85 7.43 -1.02
N ASN A 286 40.56 8.60 -1.59
CA ASN A 286 39.23 8.87 -2.17
C ASN A 286 38.85 7.92 -3.32
N ASN A 287 39.80 7.52 -4.18
CA ASN A 287 39.48 6.63 -5.30
C ASN A 287 39.44 5.15 -4.90
N VAL A 288 40.27 4.71 -3.96
CA VAL A 288 40.26 3.32 -3.49
C VAL A 288 38.99 3.03 -2.69
N PHE A 289 38.56 3.92 -1.80
CA PHE A 289 37.31 3.76 -1.05
C PHE A 289 36.08 3.79 -1.97
N VAL A 290 36.02 4.72 -2.95
CA VAL A 290 34.93 4.77 -3.93
C VAL A 290 34.92 3.54 -4.83
N THR A 291 36.08 2.95 -5.13
CA THR A 291 36.17 1.73 -5.96
C THR A 291 35.80 0.47 -5.17
N ILE A 292 36.27 0.35 -3.93
CA ILE A 292 35.97 -0.80 -3.05
C ILE A 292 34.50 -0.79 -2.61
N LEU A 293 33.94 0.37 -2.28
CA LEU A 293 32.52 0.49 -1.91
C LEU A 293 31.59 0.57 -3.14
N GLY A 294 32.08 1.08 -4.27
CA GLY A 294 31.29 1.24 -5.50
C GLY A 294 31.15 -0.05 -6.31
N ALA A 295 32.15 -0.94 -6.32
CA ALA A 295 32.09 -2.19 -7.07
C ALA A 295 30.92 -3.11 -6.64
N PRO A 296 30.63 -3.32 -5.33
CA PRO A 296 29.45 -4.07 -4.88
C PRO A 296 28.11 -3.45 -5.29
N VAL A 297 28.04 -2.12 -5.37
CA VAL A 297 26.85 -1.37 -5.77
C VAL A 297 26.60 -1.51 -7.27
N ILE A 298 27.64 -1.42 -8.10
CA ILE A 298 27.53 -1.62 -9.55
C ILE A 298 27.16 -3.08 -9.86
N ALA A 299 27.77 -4.04 -9.17
CA ALA A 299 27.43 -5.45 -9.29
C ALA A 299 25.96 -5.70 -8.89
N ALA A 300 25.51 -5.12 -7.76
CA ALA A 300 24.12 -5.19 -7.33
C ALA A 300 23.16 -4.57 -8.34
N LYS A 301 23.52 -3.46 -8.95
CA LYS A 301 22.71 -2.81 -9.98
C LYS A 301 22.55 -3.69 -11.21
N ARG A 302 23.64 -4.29 -11.72
CA ARG A 302 23.59 -5.21 -12.86
C ARG A 302 22.77 -6.46 -12.53
N GLU A 303 22.96 -7.01 -11.34
CA GLU A 303 22.17 -8.13 -10.85
C GLU A 303 20.68 -7.79 -10.77
N ALA A 304 20.33 -6.62 -10.22
CA ALA A 304 18.95 -6.16 -10.12
C ALA A 304 18.30 -5.94 -11.50
N ILE A 305 19.04 -5.40 -12.47
CA ILE A 305 18.59 -5.28 -13.87
C ILE A 305 18.29 -6.67 -14.43
N HIS A 306 19.23 -7.61 -14.30
CA HIS A 306 19.06 -8.96 -14.82
C HIS A 306 17.90 -9.71 -14.15
N ARG A 307 17.73 -9.58 -12.83
CA ARG A 307 16.59 -10.15 -12.10
C ARG A 307 15.27 -9.55 -12.54
N ARG A 308 15.22 -8.23 -12.77
CA ARG A 308 14.04 -7.53 -13.32
C ARG A 308 13.69 -8.05 -14.71
N GLU A 309 14.68 -8.15 -15.60
CA GLU A 309 14.51 -8.68 -16.96
C GLU A 309 14.00 -10.13 -16.94
N ASN A 310 14.56 -10.98 -16.09
CA ASN A 310 14.08 -12.36 -15.96
C ASN A 310 12.62 -12.44 -15.46
N ILE A 311 12.22 -11.57 -14.53
CA ILE A 311 10.83 -11.50 -14.06
C ILE A 311 9.91 -10.94 -15.15
N LEU A 312 10.35 -9.93 -15.90
CA LEU A 312 9.63 -9.38 -17.04
C LEU A 312 9.38 -10.45 -18.10
N ASN A 313 10.42 -11.17 -18.51
CA ASN A 313 10.34 -12.25 -19.50
C ASN A 313 9.43 -13.39 -19.02
N LEU A 314 9.42 -13.68 -17.72
CA LEU A 314 8.51 -14.67 -17.16
C LEU A 314 7.06 -14.14 -17.15
N LYS A 315 6.85 -12.85 -16.84
CA LYS A 315 5.53 -12.22 -16.91
C LYS A 315 5.00 -12.21 -18.35
N SER A 316 5.81 -11.85 -19.35
CA SER A 316 5.43 -11.88 -20.77
C SER A 316 5.12 -13.29 -21.25
N ALA A 317 5.99 -14.27 -20.97
CA ALA A 317 5.74 -15.66 -21.36
C ALA A 317 4.46 -16.23 -20.71
N ASN A 318 4.17 -15.88 -19.45
CA ASN A 318 2.92 -16.29 -18.82
C ASN A 318 1.71 -15.54 -19.37
N ALA A 319 1.87 -14.26 -19.72
CA ALA A 319 0.83 -13.46 -20.36
C ALA A 319 0.49 -14.02 -21.76
N GLU A 320 1.48 -14.37 -22.57
CA GLU A 320 1.29 -15.04 -23.86
C GLU A 320 0.47 -16.33 -23.70
N LYS A 321 0.84 -17.19 -22.74
CA LYS A 321 0.08 -18.41 -22.42
C LYS A 321 -1.37 -18.12 -21.99
N LEU A 322 -1.59 -17.06 -21.21
CA LEU A 322 -2.93 -16.61 -20.83
C LEU A 322 -3.72 -16.05 -22.01
N GLY A 323 -3.05 -15.38 -22.95
CA GLY A 323 -3.65 -14.85 -24.16
C GLY A 323 -4.15 -15.96 -25.09
N VAL A 324 -3.32 -16.98 -25.31
CA VAL A 324 -3.71 -18.19 -26.05
C VAL A 324 -4.89 -18.89 -25.36
N LEU A 325 -4.85 -18.99 -24.03
CA LEU A 325 -5.97 -19.55 -23.26
C LEU A 325 -7.27 -18.77 -23.53
N LEU A 326 -7.21 -17.43 -23.55
CA LEU A 326 -8.38 -16.56 -23.76
C LEU A 326 -8.93 -16.62 -25.20
N SER A 327 -8.05 -16.73 -26.21
CA SER A 327 -8.44 -16.85 -27.62
C SER A 327 -9.06 -18.20 -27.92
N GLU A 328 -8.50 -19.27 -27.34
CA GLU A 328 -8.95 -20.65 -27.54
C GLU A 328 -10.10 -21.05 -26.60
N LEU A 329 -10.70 -20.13 -25.84
CA LEU A 329 -11.88 -20.45 -25.03
C LEU A 329 -13.02 -20.91 -25.94
N LEU A 330 -13.41 -22.18 -25.80
CA LEU A 330 -14.58 -22.76 -26.45
C LEU A 330 -15.83 -21.92 -26.16
N THR A 331 -16.71 -21.83 -27.15
CA THR A 331 -18.04 -21.22 -27.01
C THR A 331 -19.07 -22.26 -27.43
N ILE A 332 -19.63 -22.95 -26.44
CA ILE A 332 -20.65 -23.97 -26.65
C ILE A 332 -21.99 -23.27 -26.61
N ARG A 333 -22.76 -23.34 -27.70
CA ARG A 333 -24.14 -22.85 -27.75
C ARG A 333 -25.11 -23.99 -27.39
N PRO A 334 -26.19 -23.71 -26.64
CA PRO A 334 -27.29 -24.67 -26.51
C PRO A 334 -27.92 -24.93 -27.89
N ALA A 335 -28.47 -26.13 -28.11
CA ALA A 335 -29.19 -26.47 -29.32
C ALA A 335 -30.45 -25.60 -29.43
N ASP A 336 -30.76 -25.11 -30.63
CA ASP A 336 -31.97 -24.32 -30.87
C ASP A 336 -33.21 -25.22 -30.70
N GLU A 337 -34.28 -24.72 -30.06
CA GLU A 337 -35.51 -25.50 -29.79
C GLU A 337 -36.22 -26.01 -31.06
N ASP A 338 -35.87 -25.47 -32.23
CA ASP A 338 -36.46 -25.77 -33.53
C ASP A 338 -35.72 -26.86 -34.35
N ASP A 339 -34.63 -27.45 -33.82
CA ASP A 339 -33.85 -28.50 -34.52
C ASP A 339 -34.19 -29.91 -33.98
N ASP A 340 -34.85 -30.74 -34.81
CA ASP A 340 -35.27 -32.13 -34.49
C ASP A 340 -34.09 -33.13 -34.38
N SER A 341 -32.84 -32.68 -34.56
CA SER A 341 -31.67 -33.58 -34.52
C SER A 341 -31.21 -33.94 -33.10
N ASP A 342 -30.61 -35.14 -32.95
CA ASP A 342 -30.03 -35.61 -31.68
C ASP A 342 -29.05 -34.54 -31.15
N PRO A 343 -29.14 -34.10 -29.87
CA PRO A 343 -28.32 -33.01 -29.34
C PRO A 343 -26.80 -33.23 -29.52
N TYR A 344 -26.35 -34.48 -29.52
CA TYR A 344 -24.94 -34.81 -29.76
C TYR A 344 -24.54 -34.69 -31.25
N GLU A 345 -25.46 -34.99 -32.16
CA GLU A 345 -25.24 -34.82 -33.60
C GLU A 345 -25.10 -33.33 -33.95
N PHE A 346 -25.80 -32.46 -33.21
CA PHE A 346 -25.61 -31.02 -33.28
C PHE A 346 -24.20 -30.58 -32.84
N LEU A 347 -23.60 -31.19 -31.81
CA LEU A 347 -22.20 -30.92 -31.40
C LEU A 347 -21.17 -31.32 -32.46
N GLU A 348 -21.45 -32.39 -33.21
CA GLU A 348 -20.60 -32.85 -34.31
C GLU A 348 -20.74 -31.94 -35.55
N LYS A 349 -21.98 -31.57 -35.91
CA LYS A 349 -22.27 -30.62 -37.01
C LYS A 349 -21.72 -29.22 -36.76
N THR A 350 -21.73 -28.76 -35.51
CA THR A 350 -21.21 -27.42 -35.14
C THR A 350 -19.67 -27.36 -35.07
N GLY A 351 -18.97 -28.49 -35.24
CA GLY A 351 -17.51 -28.55 -35.21
C GLY A 351 -16.92 -28.19 -33.83
N VAL A 352 -17.69 -28.35 -32.75
CA VAL A 352 -17.22 -28.05 -31.39
C VAL A 352 -16.14 -29.03 -30.97
N LEU A 353 -16.29 -30.31 -31.32
CA LEU A 353 -15.30 -31.34 -31.03
C LEU A 353 -13.99 -31.14 -31.80
N THR A 354 -14.04 -30.72 -33.06
CA THR A 354 -12.84 -30.43 -33.85
C THR A 354 -12.08 -29.22 -33.29
N LYS A 355 -12.80 -28.17 -32.87
CA LYS A 355 -12.22 -27.03 -32.14
C LYS A 355 -11.63 -27.44 -30.79
N ALA A 356 -12.25 -28.38 -30.09
CA ALA A 356 -11.73 -28.91 -28.83
C ALA A 356 -10.41 -29.69 -29.04
N PHE A 357 -10.31 -30.51 -30.09
CA PHE A 357 -9.07 -31.21 -30.42
C PHE A 357 -7.95 -30.23 -30.80
N GLU A 358 -8.28 -29.21 -31.60
CA GLU A 358 -7.36 -28.15 -31.97
C GLU A 358 -6.84 -27.40 -30.72
N ALA A 359 -7.73 -27.04 -29.79
CA ALA A 359 -7.36 -26.40 -28.54
C ALA A 359 -6.42 -27.27 -27.69
N ILE A 360 -6.70 -28.58 -27.55
CA ILE A 360 -5.84 -29.52 -26.80
C ILE A 360 -4.44 -29.61 -27.43
N SER A 361 -4.37 -29.75 -28.76
CA SER A 361 -3.10 -29.77 -29.51
C SER A 361 -2.32 -28.46 -29.33
N LYS A 362 -2.99 -27.31 -29.43
CA LYS A 362 -2.39 -25.99 -29.18
C LYS A 362 -1.86 -25.86 -27.74
N PHE A 363 -2.60 -26.35 -26.75
CA PHE A 363 -2.14 -26.36 -25.36
C PHE A 363 -0.89 -27.23 -25.17
N GLU A 364 -0.84 -28.40 -25.79
CA GLU A 364 0.34 -29.25 -25.72
C GLU A 364 1.59 -28.55 -26.28
N LEU A 365 1.50 -27.98 -27.48
CA LEU A 365 2.58 -27.22 -28.12
C LEU A 365 3.02 -26.01 -27.25
N LEU A 366 2.04 -25.28 -26.70
CA LEU A 366 2.27 -24.13 -25.83
C LEU A 366 3.06 -24.50 -24.56
N PHE A 367 2.74 -25.63 -23.93
CA PHE A 367 3.42 -26.08 -22.72
C PHE A 367 4.72 -26.86 -22.98
N GLN A 368 4.95 -27.32 -24.21
CA GLN A 368 6.25 -27.83 -24.67
C GLN A 368 7.25 -26.71 -24.98
N GLY A 369 6.78 -25.49 -25.24
CA GLY A 369 7.61 -24.30 -25.47
C GLY A 369 7.68 -23.85 -26.92
N GLU A 370 6.83 -24.40 -27.79
CA GLU A 370 6.77 -24.08 -29.22
C GLU A 370 5.70 -23.02 -29.50
N THR A 371 5.83 -21.83 -28.91
CA THR A 371 4.80 -20.77 -29.00
C THR A 371 4.55 -20.31 -30.43
N SER A 372 5.60 -20.25 -31.28
CA SER A 372 5.48 -19.90 -32.69
C SER A 372 4.67 -20.92 -33.52
N ALA A 373 4.63 -22.19 -33.10
CA ALA A 373 3.89 -23.25 -33.79
C ALA A 373 2.38 -23.19 -33.48
N VAL A 374 1.99 -22.58 -32.34
CA VAL A 374 0.59 -22.48 -31.90
C VAL A 374 -0.26 -21.66 -32.88
N GLY A 375 0.28 -20.56 -33.42
CA GLY A 375 -0.42 -19.71 -34.39
C GLY A 375 -0.47 -20.27 -35.82
N MET A 376 0.39 -21.24 -36.15
CA MET A 376 0.44 -21.88 -37.47
C MET A 376 -0.30 -23.22 -37.52
N TYR A 377 -0.70 -23.75 -36.37
CA TYR A 377 -1.45 -24.99 -36.29
C TYR A 377 -2.87 -24.77 -36.83
N SER A 378 -3.13 -25.34 -38.00
CA SER A 378 -4.48 -25.52 -38.54
C SER A 378 -4.81 -27.00 -38.44
N GLY A 379 -5.92 -27.33 -37.77
CA GLY A 379 -6.28 -28.71 -37.46
C GLY A 379 -6.24 -29.61 -38.69
N THR A 380 -5.34 -30.60 -38.69
CA THR A 380 -5.38 -31.68 -39.67
C THR A 380 -6.49 -32.64 -39.26
N GLY A 381 -7.38 -33.02 -40.18
CA GLY A 381 -8.51 -33.93 -39.94
C GLY A 381 -8.16 -35.36 -39.49
N SER A 382 -6.95 -35.59 -38.97
CA SER A 382 -6.45 -36.83 -38.38
C SER A 382 -6.48 -36.85 -36.85
N ASP A 383 -6.85 -35.74 -36.19
CA ASP A 383 -6.98 -35.70 -34.73
C ASP A 383 -8.30 -36.37 -34.31
N SER A 384 -8.18 -37.55 -33.72
CA SER A 384 -9.30 -38.33 -33.19
C SER A 384 -9.51 -38.05 -31.70
N ILE A 385 -10.69 -38.41 -31.17
CA ILE A 385 -10.98 -38.42 -29.72
C ILE A 385 -9.86 -39.16 -28.97
N GLN A 386 -9.34 -40.23 -29.57
CA GLN A 386 -8.23 -41.05 -29.05
C GLN A 386 -6.93 -40.28 -28.87
N SER A 387 -6.46 -39.55 -29.88
CA SER A 387 -5.21 -38.80 -29.76
C SER A 387 -5.35 -37.68 -28.73
N SER A 388 -6.51 -37.03 -28.68
CA SER A 388 -6.78 -35.90 -27.79
C SER A 388 -6.82 -36.28 -26.31
N LEU A 389 -7.40 -37.43 -25.95
CA LEU A 389 -7.41 -37.91 -24.55
C LEU A 389 -6.00 -38.25 -24.05
N VAL A 390 -5.17 -38.88 -24.89
CA VAL A 390 -3.77 -39.19 -24.54
C VAL A 390 -2.96 -37.91 -24.36
N LYS A 391 -3.12 -36.93 -25.26
CA LYS A 391 -2.49 -35.60 -25.14
C LYS A 391 -2.90 -34.90 -23.84
N LEU A 392 -4.19 -34.94 -23.50
CA LEU A 392 -4.75 -34.33 -22.31
C LEU A 392 -4.26 -35.01 -21.01
N GLN A 393 -4.09 -36.32 -21.02
CA GLN A 393 -3.46 -37.05 -19.91
C GLN A 393 -1.97 -36.71 -19.75
N ASN A 394 -1.21 -36.60 -20.85
CA ASN A 394 0.20 -36.18 -20.84
C ASN A 394 0.34 -34.74 -20.28
N LEU A 395 -0.58 -33.85 -20.66
CA LEU A 395 -0.66 -32.48 -20.16
C LEU A 395 -0.82 -32.43 -18.63
N PHE A 396 -1.79 -33.16 -18.06
CA PHE A 396 -2.02 -33.16 -16.61
C PHE A 396 -0.94 -33.89 -15.81
N SER A 397 -0.44 -35.02 -16.31
CA SER A 397 0.48 -35.88 -15.56
C SER A 397 1.93 -35.39 -15.58
N LYS A 398 2.42 -34.85 -16.71
CA LYS A 398 3.84 -34.53 -16.92
C LYS A 398 4.11 -33.06 -17.23
N LEU A 399 3.41 -32.48 -18.21
CA LEU A 399 3.75 -31.13 -18.72
C LEU A 399 3.39 -30.03 -17.73
N LEU A 400 2.18 -30.02 -17.17
CA LEU A 400 1.77 -28.99 -16.22
C LEU A 400 2.56 -29.00 -14.90
N PRO A 401 2.82 -30.16 -14.25
CA PRO A 401 3.65 -30.20 -13.06
C PRO A 401 5.11 -29.79 -13.31
N SER A 402 5.68 -30.14 -14.46
CA SER A 402 7.05 -29.75 -14.81
C SER A 402 7.16 -28.23 -15.04
N GLN A 403 6.21 -27.65 -15.77
CA GLN A 403 6.09 -26.19 -15.97
C GLN A 403 5.90 -25.44 -14.65
N GLN A 404 5.05 -25.95 -13.75
CA GLN A 404 4.87 -25.36 -12.42
C GLN A 404 6.19 -25.34 -11.63
N LYS A 405 6.99 -26.40 -11.70
CA LYS A 405 8.32 -26.45 -11.05
C LYS A 405 9.28 -25.44 -11.66
N GLN A 406 9.31 -25.32 -13.00
CA GLN A 406 10.17 -24.35 -13.70
C GLN A 406 9.80 -22.91 -13.35
N ILE A 407 8.51 -22.54 -13.41
CA ILE A 407 8.02 -21.20 -13.03
C ILE A 407 8.41 -20.87 -11.59
N ARG A 408 8.21 -21.82 -10.64
CA ARG A 408 8.57 -21.62 -9.23
C ARG A 408 10.08 -21.47 -9.04
N ALA A 409 10.89 -22.27 -9.74
CA ALA A 409 12.34 -22.19 -9.69
C ALA A 409 12.83 -20.82 -10.16
N THR A 410 12.40 -20.38 -11.36
CA THR A 410 12.77 -19.08 -11.93
C THR A 410 12.29 -17.92 -11.06
N ARG A 411 11.07 -17.99 -10.52
CA ARG A 411 10.55 -16.98 -9.59
C ARG A 411 11.38 -16.92 -8.32
N SER A 412 11.65 -18.05 -7.67
CA SER A 412 12.39 -18.09 -6.40
C SER A 412 13.83 -17.59 -6.50
N LYS A 413 14.46 -17.76 -7.67
CA LYS A 413 15.82 -17.28 -7.94
C LYS A 413 15.87 -15.76 -8.13
N ASN A 414 14.84 -15.17 -8.74
CA ASN A 414 14.81 -13.75 -9.09
C ASN A 414 13.97 -12.88 -8.14
N SER A 415 13.21 -13.49 -7.22
CA SER A 415 12.43 -12.78 -6.21
C SER A 415 13.30 -11.94 -5.27
N ARG A 416 12.66 -10.97 -4.61
CA ARG A 416 13.26 -10.17 -3.54
C ARG A 416 13.87 -11.05 -2.43
N PRO A 417 14.93 -10.58 -1.74
CA PRO A 417 15.53 -11.32 -0.64
C PRO A 417 14.51 -11.71 0.43
N ARG A 418 14.69 -12.90 1.02
CA ARG A 418 13.85 -13.37 2.13
C ARG A 418 13.88 -12.39 3.29
N ALA A 419 12.82 -12.36 4.10
CA ALA A 419 12.70 -11.44 5.25
C ALA A 419 13.90 -11.50 6.21
N ILE A 420 14.45 -12.70 6.45
CA ILE A 420 15.64 -12.89 7.29
C ILE A 420 16.86 -12.12 6.72
N ILE A 421 17.06 -12.17 5.40
CA ILE A 421 18.13 -11.43 4.71
C ILE A 421 17.82 -9.93 4.68
N ARG A 422 16.55 -9.53 4.68
CA ARG A 422 16.15 -8.12 4.65
C ARG A 422 16.34 -7.43 6.01
N TYR A 423 16.09 -8.15 7.09
CA TYR A 423 16.04 -7.59 8.44
C TYR A 423 17.17 -8.10 9.35
N TRP A 424 18.19 -8.78 8.80
CA TRP A 424 19.29 -9.32 9.61
C TRP A 424 19.96 -8.26 10.50
N VAL A 425 20.09 -7.01 10.02
CA VAL A 425 20.66 -5.91 10.81
C VAL A 425 19.76 -5.59 12.00
N SER A 426 18.46 -5.40 11.77
CA SER A 426 17.48 -5.14 12.82
C SER A 426 17.41 -6.31 13.81
N THR A 427 17.36 -7.55 13.32
CA THR A 427 17.35 -8.74 14.16
C THR A 427 18.63 -8.87 14.97
N ALA A 428 19.80 -8.59 14.38
CA ALA A 428 21.07 -8.61 15.08
C ALA A 428 21.13 -7.54 16.18
N LEU A 429 20.66 -6.32 15.89
CA LEU A 429 20.56 -5.24 16.88
C LEU A 429 19.58 -5.60 18.00
N ILE A 430 18.43 -6.18 17.67
CA ILE A 430 17.46 -6.66 18.67
C ILE A 430 18.10 -7.74 19.52
N VAL A 431 18.74 -8.75 18.93
CA VAL A 431 19.39 -9.82 19.71
C VAL A 431 20.51 -9.28 20.60
N LEU A 432 21.29 -8.29 20.12
CA LEU A 432 22.42 -7.73 20.87
C LEU A 432 21.98 -6.78 22.00
N TYR A 433 20.97 -5.93 21.76
CA TYR A 433 20.59 -4.85 22.68
C TYR A 433 19.28 -5.11 23.43
N ALA A 434 18.34 -5.89 22.89
CA ALA A 434 17.07 -6.13 23.54
C ALA A 434 17.22 -6.77 24.93
N PRO A 435 18.13 -7.74 25.18
CA PRO A 435 18.29 -8.29 26.53
C PRO A 435 18.74 -7.22 27.54
N ALA A 436 19.63 -6.31 27.16
CA ALA A 436 20.08 -5.22 28.02
C ALA A 436 18.95 -4.19 28.25
N LEU A 437 18.23 -3.81 27.20
CA LEU A 437 17.10 -2.90 27.30
C LEU A 437 15.95 -3.48 28.13
N ILE A 438 15.59 -4.75 27.89
CA ILE A 438 14.56 -5.45 28.65
C ILE A 438 14.98 -5.59 30.10
N LYS A 439 16.25 -5.95 30.37
CA LYS A 439 16.76 -6.04 31.74
C LYS A 439 16.60 -4.70 32.45
N ASN A 440 17.09 -3.61 31.88
CA ASN A 440 17.01 -2.27 32.46
C ASN A 440 15.55 -1.83 32.64
N VAL A 441 14.72 -1.97 31.60
CA VAL A 441 13.29 -1.64 31.69
C VAL A 441 12.59 -2.47 32.78
N VAL A 442 12.95 -3.75 32.93
CA VAL A 442 12.36 -4.65 33.93
C VAL A 442 12.83 -4.34 35.35
N SER A 443 14.12 -4.04 35.55
CA SER A 443 14.65 -3.68 36.86
C SER A 443 14.22 -2.29 37.32
N GLU A 444 14.01 -1.36 36.39
CA GLU A 444 13.68 0.04 36.67
C GLU A 444 12.23 0.42 36.31
N TRP A 445 11.30 -0.54 36.18
CA TRP A 445 9.89 -0.26 35.82
C TRP A 445 9.24 0.80 36.72
N ASP A 446 9.50 0.72 38.03
CA ASP A 446 8.92 1.67 39.00
C ASP A 446 9.47 3.09 38.79
N GLU A 447 10.76 3.23 38.48
CA GLU A 447 11.39 4.51 38.15
C GLU A 447 10.86 5.08 36.83
N LEU A 448 10.63 4.22 35.82
CA LEU A 448 10.04 4.63 34.54
C LEU A 448 8.60 5.13 34.69
N VAL A 449 7.79 4.44 35.49
CA VAL A 449 6.41 4.88 35.79
C VAL A 449 6.43 6.20 36.55
N LEU A 450 7.33 6.35 37.54
CA LEU A 450 7.52 7.61 38.26
C LEU A 450 8.00 8.74 37.34
N PHE A 451 8.96 8.46 36.45
CA PHE A 451 9.45 9.40 35.44
C PHE A 451 8.30 9.86 34.54
N PHE A 452 7.47 8.94 34.04
CA PHE A 452 6.36 9.29 33.15
C PHE A 452 5.29 10.11 33.88
N LYS A 453 4.95 9.71 35.11
CA LYS A 453 3.99 10.44 35.96
C LYS A 453 4.49 11.85 36.29
N HIS A 454 5.77 12.01 36.61
CA HIS A 454 6.32 13.30 37.00
C HIS A 454 6.62 14.19 35.78
N ASN A 455 7.32 13.67 34.77
CA ASN A 455 7.84 14.47 33.66
C ASN A 455 6.85 14.63 32.52
N VAL A 456 6.01 13.63 32.22
CA VAL A 456 5.04 13.74 31.11
C VAL A 456 3.70 14.21 31.64
N VAL A 457 3.11 13.47 32.58
CA VAL A 457 1.79 13.81 33.13
C VAL A 457 1.87 15.11 33.95
N GLY A 458 2.88 15.25 34.81
CA GLY A 458 3.09 16.48 35.58
C GLY A 458 3.30 17.71 34.69
N THR A 459 4.08 17.60 33.61
CA THR A 459 4.28 18.71 32.66
C THR A 459 3.00 19.05 31.90
N LEU A 460 2.20 18.07 31.48
CA LEU A 460 0.92 18.32 30.80
C LEU A 460 -0.10 18.98 31.72
N VAL A 461 -0.24 18.47 32.95
CA VAL A 461 -1.13 19.05 33.97
C VAL A 461 -0.67 20.45 34.37
N GLY A 462 0.63 20.64 34.57
CA GLY A 462 1.24 21.93 34.86
C GLY A 462 1.06 22.93 33.72
N PHE A 463 1.25 22.50 32.47
CA PHE A 463 0.99 23.32 31.29
C PHE A 463 -0.47 23.75 31.24
N TRP A 464 -1.41 22.81 31.39
CA TRP A 464 -2.84 23.11 31.35
C TRP A 464 -3.29 24.06 32.46
N ASN A 465 -2.88 23.79 33.71
CA ASN A 465 -3.29 24.60 34.86
C ASN A 465 -2.60 25.97 34.88
N ASN A 466 -1.28 26.02 34.68
CA ASN A 466 -0.52 27.26 34.89
C ASN A 466 -0.53 28.18 33.66
N TRP A 467 -0.63 27.63 32.45
CA TRP A 467 -0.45 28.40 31.21
C TRP A 467 -1.73 28.60 30.40
N ILE A 468 -2.80 27.86 30.70
CA ILE A 468 -4.11 28.01 30.05
C ILE A 468 -5.15 28.45 31.08
N ILE A 469 -5.38 27.66 32.13
CA ILE A 469 -6.45 27.92 33.10
C ILE A 469 -6.15 29.16 33.95
N SER A 470 -4.96 29.27 34.54
CA SER A 470 -4.61 30.39 35.42
C SER A 470 -4.69 31.75 34.70
N PRO A 471 -4.10 31.93 33.50
CA PRO A 471 -4.25 33.18 32.74
C PRO A 471 -5.69 33.46 32.35
N LEU A 472 -6.47 32.45 31.93
CA LEU A 472 -7.89 32.63 31.60
C LEU A 472 -8.72 33.04 32.82
N ASN A 473 -8.46 32.44 33.99
CA ASN A 473 -9.11 32.80 35.24
C ASN A 473 -8.75 34.22 35.67
N ASN A 474 -7.49 34.65 35.51
CA ASN A 474 -7.05 36.00 35.83
C ASN A 474 -7.65 37.06 34.88
N ILE A 475 -7.74 36.74 33.59
CA ILE A 475 -8.44 37.56 32.58
C ILE A 475 -9.93 37.65 32.93
N PHE A 476 -10.58 36.51 33.19
CA PHE A 476 -11.99 36.44 33.54
C PHE A 476 -12.29 37.18 34.85
N ALA A 477 -11.45 37.02 35.86
CA ALA A 477 -11.54 37.77 37.10
C ALA A 477 -11.39 39.27 36.82
N THR A 478 -10.38 39.69 36.05
CA THR A 478 -10.14 41.11 35.73
C THR A 478 -11.29 41.75 34.94
N VAL A 479 -11.93 41.03 34.01
CA VAL A 479 -13.10 41.51 33.26
C VAL A 479 -14.38 41.49 34.11
N ARG A 480 -14.50 40.53 35.03
CA ARG A 480 -15.66 40.41 35.93
C ARG A 480 -15.58 41.29 37.17
N HIS A 481 -14.43 41.90 37.48
CA HIS A 481 -14.31 42.89 38.55
C HIS A 481 -15.07 44.16 38.14
N ASP A 482 -16.36 44.14 38.41
CA ASP A 482 -17.26 45.29 38.37
C ASP A 482 -16.80 46.36 39.37
N ASP A 483 -17.16 47.62 39.13
CA ASP A 483 -16.70 48.87 39.77
C ASP A 483 -16.88 48.96 41.33
N ASN A 484 -17.21 47.86 42.00
CA ASN A 484 -17.53 47.70 43.42
C ASN A 484 -16.53 46.82 44.20
N SER A 485 -15.28 46.71 43.76
CA SER A 485 -14.25 46.02 44.55
C SER A 485 -13.85 46.83 45.80
N ARG A 486 -13.53 46.17 46.92
CA ARG A 486 -13.22 46.79 48.24
C ARG A 486 -12.26 47.99 48.17
N ILE A 487 -11.29 47.96 47.26
CA ILE A 487 -10.29 49.02 47.11
C ILE A 487 -10.88 50.24 46.38
N ALA A 488 -11.68 50.01 45.33
CA ALA A 488 -12.49 51.07 44.71
C ALA A 488 -13.58 51.60 45.65
N ILE A 489 -14.09 50.78 46.58
CA ILE A 489 -15.03 51.22 47.62
C ILE A 489 -14.33 52.12 48.63
N MET A 490 -13.12 51.79 49.09
CA MET A 490 -12.36 52.65 50.00
C MET A 490 -11.96 53.97 49.35
N SER A 491 -11.53 53.97 48.08
CA SER A 491 -11.20 55.19 47.36
C SER A 491 -12.45 56.04 47.04
N LYS A 492 -13.58 55.41 46.69
CA LYS A 492 -14.87 56.10 46.54
C LYS A 492 -15.35 56.69 47.86
N GLN A 493 -15.26 55.94 48.96
CA GLN A 493 -15.68 56.40 50.29
C GLN A 493 -14.77 57.52 50.82
N SER A 494 -13.46 57.44 50.59
CA SER A 494 -12.53 58.54 50.92
C SER A 494 -12.76 59.75 50.03
N LEU A 495 -13.02 59.55 48.73
CA LEU A 495 -13.33 60.62 47.79
C LEU A 495 -14.64 61.33 48.14
N GLU A 496 -15.69 60.57 48.49
CA GLU A 496 -16.98 61.11 48.90
C GLU A 496 -16.87 61.87 50.23
N SER A 497 -16.09 61.34 51.18
CA SER A 497 -15.75 62.05 52.42
C SER A 497 -15.01 63.36 52.15
N ASP A 498 -14.00 63.34 51.29
CA ASP A 498 -13.20 64.54 50.98
C ASP A 498 -14.00 65.56 50.13
N LEU A 499 -14.87 65.11 49.22
CA LEU A 499 -15.81 65.96 48.49
C LEU A 499 -16.83 66.60 49.44
N SER A 500 -17.36 65.85 50.39
CA SER A 500 -18.29 66.39 51.38
C SER A 500 -17.64 67.43 52.29
N SER A 501 -16.34 67.26 52.61
CA SER A 501 -15.55 68.25 53.36
C SER A 501 -15.36 69.52 52.54
N LEU A 502 -14.99 69.39 51.26
CA LEU A 502 -14.85 70.51 50.34
C LEU A 502 -16.18 71.25 50.14
N GLU A 503 -17.28 70.52 49.96
CA GLU A 503 -18.63 71.08 49.82
C GLU A 503 -19.00 71.94 51.02
N ARG A 504 -18.74 71.46 52.23
CA ARG A 504 -18.97 72.23 53.46
C ARG A 504 -18.12 73.50 53.50
N MET A 505 -16.83 73.42 53.21
CA MET A 505 -15.97 74.62 53.27
C MET A 505 -16.32 75.67 52.22
N VAL A 506 -16.62 75.25 51.00
CA VAL A 506 -16.95 76.18 49.91
C VAL A 506 -18.32 76.81 50.15
N THR A 507 -19.29 76.04 50.65
CA THR A 507 -20.61 76.58 51.01
C THR A 507 -20.52 77.55 52.19
N ASP A 508 -19.82 77.18 53.26
CA ASP A 508 -19.58 78.06 54.43
C ASP A 508 -18.86 79.35 54.01
N TYR A 509 -17.85 79.25 53.15
CA TYR A 509 -17.13 80.41 52.62
C TYR A 509 -18.01 81.31 51.73
N SER A 510 -18.86 80.72 50.89
CA SER A 510 -19.79 81.47 50.05
C SER A 510 -20.83 82.20 50.88
N LEU A 511 -21.35 81.58 51.95
CA LEU A 511 -22.29 82.20 52.88
C LEU A 511 -21.66 83.38 53.63
N ALA A 512 -20.43 83.19 54.14
CA ALA A 512 -19.71 84.25 54.84
C ALA A 512 -19.45 85.46 53.94
N ASN A 513 -19.02 85.24 52.69
CA ASN A 513 -18.76 86.34 51.75
C ASN A 513 -20.03 87.02 51.22
N ILE A 514 -21.12 86.29 51.00
CA ILE A 514 -22.42 86.88 50.63
C ILE A 514 -22.95 87.76 51.77
N SER A 515 -22.81 87.32 53.03
CA SER A 515 -23.25 88.10 54.20
C SER A 515 -22.47 89.41 54.40
N LEU A 516 -21.21 89.46 53.95
CA LEU A 516 -20.37 90.67 54.00
C LEU A 516 -20.57 91.62 52.81
N ALA A 517 -21.09 91.12 51.68
CA ALA A 517 -21.24 91.89 50.45
C ALA A 517 -22.57 92.68 50.34
N GLY A 518 -23.50 92.53 51.29
CA GLY A 518 -24.72 93.35 51.38
C GLY A 518 -25.71 93.18 50.22
N GLN A 519 -25.71 92.01 49.55
CA GLN A 519 -26.59 91.73 48.42
C GLN A 519 -27.73 90.79 48.87
N GLU A 520 -28.97 91.30 48.90
CA GLU A 520 -30.18 90.52 49.21
C GLU A 520 -30.51 89.55 48.06
N LEU A 521 -30.10 88.29 48.20
CA LEU A 521 -30.55 87.16 47.39
C LEU A 521 -30.96 86.04 48.35
N ASP A 522 -32.06 85.34 48.01
CA ASP A 522 -32.62 84.26 48.84
C ASP A 522 -31.55 83.20 49.20
N PRO A 523 -31.18 83.08 50.49
CA PRO A 523 -30.01 82.29 50.90
C PRO A 523 -30.09 80.80 50.53
N ARG A 524 -31.31 80.26 50.40
CA ARG A 524 -31.54 78.83 50.17
C ARG A 524 -31.37 78.39 48.71
N LEU A 525 -31.69 79.26 47.77
CA LEU A 525 -31.60 78.95 46.34
C LEU A 525 -30.15 79.08 45.84
N ALA A 526 -29.42 80.07 46.34
CA ALA A 526 -27.98 80.23 46.11
C ALA A 526 -27.18 79.04 46.66
N LEU A 527 -27.50 78.56 47.87
CA LEU A 527 -26.86 77.40 48.47
C LEU A 527 -26.98 76.12 47.64
N ALA A 528 -28.17 75.83 47.10
CA ALA A 528 -28.38 74.65 46.26
C ALA A 528 -27.54 74.71 44.98
N THR A 529 -27.47 75.89 44.34
CA THR A 529 -26.65 76.08 43.13
C THR A 529 -25.15 76.00 43.42
N VAL A 530 -24.68 76.50 44.57
CA VAL A 530 -23.28 76.40 44.98
C VAL A 530 -22.91 74.95 45.32
N GLN A 531 -23.79 74.20 46.00
CA GLN A 531 -23.58 72.77 46.27
C GLN A 531 -23.50 71.94 44.99
N GLU A 532 -24.39 72.20 44.03
CA GLU A 532 -24.37 71.52 42.72
C GLU A 532 -23.10 71.85 41.93
N ASN A 533 -22.71 73.12 41.89
CA ASN A 533 -21.48 73.56 41.21
C ASN A 533 -20.22 72.97 41.87
N VAL A 534 -20.17 72.86 43.20
CA VAL A 534 -19.04 72.25 43.93
C VAL A 534 -18.97 70.74 43.72
N LYS A 535 -20.12 70.03 43.64
CA LYS A 535 -20.16 68.61 43.26
C LYS A 535 -19.66 68.38 41.83
N ASN A 536 -19.90 69.33 40.94
CA ASN A 536 -19.35 69.34 39.59
C ASN A 536 -17.88 69.82 39.52
N GLY A 537 -17.27 70.17 40.66
CA GLY A 537 -15.87 70.58 40.76
C GLY A 537 -15.60 72.05 40.43
N ASP A 538 -16.64 72.87 40.25
CA ASP A 538 -16.54 74.30 39.96
C ASP A 538 -16.44 75.11 41.26
N ILE A 539 -15.22 75.55 41.58
CA ILE A 539 -14.91 76.40 42.73
C ILE A 539 -14.54 77.84 42.32
N THR A 540 -15.01 78.29 41.15
CA THR A 540 -14.60 79.57 40.54
C THR A 540 -14.79 80.78 41.46
N ILE A 541 -15.84 80.79 42.30
CA ILE A 541 -16.12 81.88 43.25
C ILE A 541 -14.99 82.01 44.28
N VAL A 542 -14.46 80.90 44.77
CA VAL A 542 -13.32 80.86 45.71
C VAL A 542 -12.01 81.22 45.00
N MET A 543 -11.83 80.74 43.76
CA MET A 543 -10.60 81.00 42.97
C MET A 543 -10.42 82.47 42.63
N ARG A 544 -11.48 83.14 42.19
CA ARG A 544 -11.43 84.56 41.85
C ARG A 544 -11.03 85.42 43.05
N LYS A 545 -11.52 85.07 44.25
CA LYS A 545 -11.20 85.81 45.48
C LYS A 545 -9.80 85.48 46.00
N TYR A 546 -9.40 84.21 45.91
CA TYR A 546 -8.02 83.80 46.17
C TYR A 546 -7.00 84.55 45.29
N GLU A 547 -7.22 84.63 43.98
CA GLU A 547 -6.32 85.34 43.06
C GLU A 547 -6.15 86.82 43.41
N GLN A 548 -7.22 87.44 43.92
CA GLN A 548 -7.19 88.81 44.40
C GLN A 548 -6.41 88.95 45.71
N ASP A 549 -6.63 88.04 46.66
CA ASP A 549 -5.99 88.05 47.97
C ASP A 549 -4.49 87.69 47.88
N LEU A 550 -4.10 86.89 46.87
CA LEU A 550 -2.71 86.54 46.57
C LEU A 550 -1.86 87.74 46.13
N LYS A 551 -2.48 88.77 45.53
CA LYS A 551 -1.78 90.02 45.16
C LYS A 551 -1.32 90.82 46.39
N SER A 552 -1.88 90.57 47.57
CA SER A 552 -1.48 91.23 48.83
C SER A 552 -1.49 90.26 50.02
N PRO A 553 -0.52 89.33 50.09
CA PRO A 553 -0.62 88.14 50.90
C PRO A 553 -0.60 88.43 52.42
N VAL A 554 0.29 89.31 52.88
CA VAL A 554 0.43 89.60 54.33
C VAL A 554 -0.80 90.32 54.88
N LYS A 555 -1.35 91.27 54.12
CA LYS A 555 -2.55 92.02 54.51
C LYS A 555 -3.79 91.12 54.53
N SER A 556 -3.92 90.25 53.53
CA SER A 556 -5.10 89.41 53.35
C SER A 556 -5.12 88.20 54.28
N ILE A 557 -3.99 87.81 54.89
CA ILE A 557 -3.95 86.78 55.95
C ILE A 557 -4.35 87.37 57.32
N ILE A 558 -3.94 88.61 57.61
CA ILE A 558 -4.19 89.24 58.93
C ILE A 558 -5.59 89.86 59.02
N MET A 559 -6.09 90.41 57.91
CA MET A 559 -7.38 91.13 57.87
C MET A 559 -8.43 90.51 56.94
N GLY A 560 -8.14 89.38 56.28
CA GLY A 560 -9.03 88.77 55.30
C GLY A 560 -9.05 87.25 55.34
N ASP A 561 -9.75 86.66 54.37
CA ASP A 561 -10.07 85.23 54.36
C ASP A 561 -9.06 84.36 53.58
N MET A 562 -7.85 84.88 53.36
CA MET A 562 -6.83 84.20 52.54
C MET A 562 -6.45 82.82 53.13
N LEU A 563 -6.42 82.70 54.47
CA LEU A 563 -6.14 81.43 55.12
C LEU A 563 -7.21 80.37 54.80
N THR A 564 -8.49 80.77 54.81
CA THR A 564 -9.62 79.90 54.47
C THR A 564 -9.58 79.49 52.99
N ASN A 565 -9.26 80.43 52.11
CA ASN A 565 -9.08 80.16 50.67
C ASN A 565 -7.94 79.16 50.40
N LEU A 566 -6.82 79.28 51.12
CA LEU A 566 -5.72 78.32 51.05
C LEU A 566 -6.12 76.92 51.55
N LEU A 567 -6.87 76.85 52.66
CA LEU A 567 -7.37 75.57 53.19
C LEU A 567 -8.32 74.88 52.20
N ILE A 568 -9.23 75.63 51.57
CA ILE A 568 -10.11 75.11 50.52
C ILE A 568 -9.30 74.57 49.34
N GLN A 569 -8.23 75.25 48.93
CA GLN A 569 -7.36 74.76 47.85
C GLN A 569 -6.58 73.51 48.22
N ILE A 570 -6.09 73.41 49.46
CA ILE A 570 -5.43 72.20 49.95
C ILE A 570 -6.42 71.02 49.93
N GLN A 571 -7.68 71.24 50.31
CA GLN A 571 -8.71 70.21 50.23
C GLN A 571 -9.10 69.86 48.80
N LYS A 572 -9.20 70.85 47.91
CA LYS A 572 -9.45 70.61 46.48
C LYS A 572 -8.31 69.80 45.87
N ALA A 573 -7.05 70.14 46.17
CA ALA A 573 -5.88 69.38 45.72
C ALA A 573 -5.87 67.96 46.28
N LYS A 574 -6.35 67.73 47.51
CA LYS A 574 -6.52 66.40 48.09
C LYS A 574 -7.59 65.58 47.36
N VAL A 575 -8.74 66.19 47.05
CA VAL A 575 -9.82 65.58 46.27
C VAL A 575 -9.32 65.23 44.87
N ASP A 576 -8.73 66.19 44.16
CA ASP A 576 -8.23 65.99 42.79
C ASP A 576 -7.09 64.97 42.75
N GLY A 577 -6.22 64.96 43.76
CA GLY A 577 -5.21 63.92 43.96
C GLY A 577 -5.84 62.54 44.16
N THR A 578 -6.92 62.43 44.95
CA THR A 578 -7.62 61.16 45.18
C THR A 578 -8.36 60.66 43.93
N VAL A 579 -8.96 61.57 43.15
CA VAL A 579 -9.56 61.24 41.82
C VAL A 579 -8.49 60.78 40.84
N ALA A 580 -7.34 61.47 40.77
CA ALA A 580 -6.22 61.08 39.92
C ALA A 580 -5.65 59.71 40.31
N ILE A 581 -5.50 59.43 41.61
CA ILE A 581 -5.07 58.12 42.12
C ILE A 581 -6.08 57.03 41.73
N SER A 582 -7.39 57.29 41.85
CA SER A 582 -8.42 56.36 41.37
C SER A 582 -8.38 56.15 39.85
N GLY A 583 -7.99 57.17 39.07
CA GLY A 583 -7.76 57.05 37.63
C GLY A 583 -6.54 56.19 37.29
N ILE A 584 -5.45 56.31 38.06
CA ILE A 584 -4.25 55.48 37.92
C ILE A 584 -4.58 54.01 38.17
N ASP A 585 -5.38 53.70 39.18
CA ASP A 585 -5.80 52.32 39.46
C ASP A 585 -6.54 51.69 38.28
N LYS A 586 -7.41 52.47 37.60
CA LYS A 586 -8.11 52.00 36.40
C LYS A 586 -7.14 51.73 35.24
N ILE A 587 -6.10 52.55 35.08
CA ILE A 587 -5.08 52.34 34.04
C ILE A 587 -4.25 51.09 34.35
N LEU A 588 -3.80 50.91 35.60
CA LEU A 588 -3.05 49.74 36.02
C LEU A 588 -3.87 48.45 35.82
N LYS A 589 -5.18 48.50 36.13
CA LYS A 589 -6.08 47.37 35.90
C LYS A 589 -6.27 47.05 34.42
N SER A 590 -6.35 48.07 33.57
CA SER A 590 -6.39 47.88 32.11
C SER A 590 -5.11 47.26 31.55
N GLN A 591 -3.96 47.50 32.18
CA GLN A 591 -2.68 46.91 31.76
C GLN A 591 -2.55 45.45 32.21
N GLU A 592 -3.09 45.09 33.37
CA GLU A 592 -3.15 43.71 33.86
C GLU A 592 -3.86 42.78 32.85
N LEU A 593 -4.93 43.27 32.20
CA LEU A 593 -5.64 42.53 31.15
C LEU A 593 -4.75 42.25 29.93
N VAL A 594 -4.01 43.26 29.47
CA VAL A 594 -3.10 43.12 28.32
C VAL A 594 -1.99 42.13 28.65
N PHE A 595 -1.39 42.19 29.84
CA PHE A 595 -0.38 41.23 30.27
C PHE A 595 -0.94 39.81 30.41
N GLY A 596 -2.17 39.65 30.90
CA GLY A 596 -2.86 38.36 30.96
C GLY A 596 -3.07 37.73 29.59
N VAL A 597 -3.56 38.51 28.61
CA VAL A 597 -3.77 38.04 27.23
C VAL A 597 -2.44 37.72 26.53
N VAL A 598 -1.42 38.56 26.70
CA VAL A 598 -0.09 38.33 26.12
C VAL A 598 0.58 37.10 26.72
N ALA A 599 0.44 36.85 28.02
CA ALA A 599 0.96 35.66 28.68
C ALA A 599 0.26 34.35 28.24
N ALA A 600 -1.03 34.41 27.90
CA ALA A 600 -1.80 33.25 27.43
C ALA A 600 -1.55 32.89 25.96
N SER A 601 -1.15 33.87 25.13
CA SER A 601 -1.04 33.73 23.68
C SER A 601 -0.07 32.63 23.21
N PRO A 602 1.17 32.51 23.73
CA PRO A 602 2.10 31.44 23.33
C PRO A 602 1.54 30.04 23.58
N SER A 603 0.84 29.85 24.70
CA SER A 603 0.25 28.57 25.11
C SER A 603 -0.89 28.15 24.17
N LEU A 604 -1.74 29.10 23.77
CA LEU A 604 -2.82 28.86 22.81
C LEU A 604 -2.28 28.50 21.42
N LEU A 605 -1.18 29.13 20.98
CA LEU A 605 -0.50 28.78 19.73
C LEU A 605 0.05 27.35 19.76
N VAL A 606 0.64 26.92 20.87
CA VAL A 606 1.12 25.54 21.04
C VAL A 606 -0.03 24.55 20.97
N VAL A 607 -1.16 24.82 21.64
CA VAL A 607 -2.35 23.95 21.58
C VAL A 607 -2.89 23.86 20.15
N TYR A 608 -3.03 24.99 19.47
CA TYR A 608 -3.47 25.02 18.07
C TYR A 608 -2.52 24.24 17.14
N TRP A 609 -1.20 24.41 17.31
CA TRP A 609 -0.20 23.69 16.53
C TRP A 609 -0.27 22.17 16.76
N VAL A 610 -0.45 21.72 18.01
CA VAL A 610 -0.61 20.30 18.34
C VAL A 610 -1.88 19.73 17.70
N LEU A 611 -3.02 20.42 17.85
CA LEU A 611 -4.30 19.98 17.28
C LEU A 611 -4.20 19.84 15.75
N ARG A 612 -3.62 20.84 15.08
CA ARG A 612 -3.41 20.82 13.62
C ARG A 612 -2.44 19.72 13.19
N SER A 613 -1.39 19.46 13.98
CA SER A 613 -0.43 18.40 13.70
C SER A 613 -1.05 17.02 13.83
N VAL A 614 -1.90 16.81 14.84
CA VAL A 614 -2.67 15.56 15.03
C VAL A 614 -3.67 15.37 13.89
N GLU A 615 -4.44 16.38 13.54
CA GLU A 615 -5.38 16.34 12.41
C GLU A 615 -4.65 15.99 11.10
N SER A 616 -3.53 16.67 10.84
CA SER A 616 -2.69 16.42 9.65
C SER A 616 -2.10 15.00 9.65
N TYR A 617 -1.68 14.47 10.80
CA TYR A 617 -1.14 13.12 10.91
C TYR A 617 -2.20 12.05 10.67
N ILE A 618 -3.40 12.23 11.21
CA ILE A 618 -4.54 11.33 10.98
C ILE A 618 -4.96 11.35 9.51
N ARG A 619 -5.03 12.54 8.90
CA ARG A 619 -5.46 12.70 7.51
C ARG A 619 -4.42 12.26 6.47
N THR A 620 -3.13 12.45 6.77
CA THR A 620 -2.05 12.38 5.76
C THR A 620 -0.91 11.39 6.09
N GLY A 621 -0.84 10.90 7.32
CA GLY A 621 0.35 10.18 7.83
C GLY A 621 0.33 8.68 7.57
N TYR A 622 -0.32 7.93 8.46
CA TYR A 622 -0.15 6.47 8.55
C TYR A 622 -1.14 5.69 7.66
N VAL A 623 -2.42 6.09 7.66
CA VAL A 623 -3.46 5.47 6.82
C VAL A 623 -3.27 5.82 5.34
N TYR A 624 -2.71 6.99 5.05
CA TYR A 624 -2.46 7.48 3.70
C TYR A 624 -1.33 6.73 2.97
N ARG A 625 -0.23 6.37 3.67
CA ARG A 625 0.88 5.62 3.07
C ARG A 625 0.43 4.28 2.49
N PHE A 626 -0.47 3.57 3.16
CA PHE A 626 -0.99 2.29 2.68
C PHE A 626 -1.85 2.44 1.42
N SER A 627 -2.49 3.60 1.26
CA SER A 627 -3.35 3.91 0.11
C SER A 627 -2.55 4.41 -1.10
N ARG A 628 -1.43 5.11 -0.88
CA ARG A 628 -0.60 5.69 -1.95
C ARG A 628 -0.07 4.64 -2.93
N ASP A 629 0.48 3.54 -2.41
CA ASP A 629 1.04 2.50 -3.28
C ASP A 629 -0.06 1.85 -4.15
N ARG A 630 -1.24 1.61 -3.58
CA ARG A 630 -2.41 1.08 -4.30
C ARG A 630 -2.95 2.08 -5.33
N LYS A 631 -3.01 3.37 -4.99
CA LYS A 631 -3.40 4.44 -5.93
C LYS A 631 -2.48 4.46 -7.14
N LEU A 632 -1.16 4.42 -6.92
CA LEU A 632 -0.18 4.38 -8.01
C LEU A 632 -0.35 3.14 -8.89
N LEU A 633 -0.59 1.96 -8.30
CA LEU A 633 -0.85 0.73 -9.07
C LEU A 633 -2.11 0.85 -9.92
N VAL A 634 -3.20 1.43 -9.40
CA VAL A 634 -4.43 1.66 -10.18
C VAL A 634 -4.19 2.60 -11.35
N LEU A 635 -3.49 3.72 -11.12
CA LEU A 635 -3.15 4.67 -12.18
C LEU A 635 -2.25 4.05 -13.26
N GLN A 636 -1.25 3.26 -12.85
CA GLN A 636 -0.39 2.51 -13.77
C GLN A 636 -1.18 1.49 -14.58
N SER A 637 -2.07 0.72 -13.94
CA SER A 637 -2.89 -0.27 -14.63
C SER A 637 -3.84 0.39 -15.64
N LEU A 638 -4.50 1.51 -15.30
CA LEU A 638 -5.36 2.26 -16.23
C LEU A 638 -4.58 2.75 -17.45
N ASN A 639 -3.40 3.34 -17.25
CA ASN A 639 -2.54 3.80 -18.34
C ASN A 639 -2.05 2.63 -19.20
N ASN A 640 -1.64 1.52 -18.58
CA ASN A 640 -1.20 0.32 -19.31
C ASN A 640 -2.33 -0.27 -20.14
N ILE A 641 -3.56 -0.36 -19.61
CA ILE A 641 -4.72 -0.86 -20.33
C ILE A 641 -5.03 0.06 -21.51
N GLU A 642 -5.06 1.37 -21.32
CA GLU A 642 -5.27 2.34 -22.39
C GLU A 642 -4.20 2.19 -23.50
N ARG A 643 -2.93 2.08 -23.11
CA ARG A 643 -1.82 1.83 -24.04
C ARG A 643 -1.99 0.52 -24.81
N LEU A 644 -2.35 -0.58 -24.14
CA LEU A 644 -2.54 -1.89 -24.75
C LEU A 644 -3.73 -1.91 -25.71
N LEU A 645 -4.84 -1.25 -25.36
CA LEU A 645 -5.99 -1.09 -26.24
C LEU A 645 -5.67 -0.22 -27.47
N ASN A 646 -4.89 0.84 -27.30
CA ASN A 646 -4.41 1.67 -28.41
C ASN A 646 -3.50 0.89 -29.36
N LEU A 647 -2.62 0.02 -28.84
CA LEU A 647 -1.81 -0.88 -29.65
C LEU A 647 -2.68 -1.87 -30.43
N ALA A 648 -3.70 -2.46 -29.77
CA ALA A 648 -4.64 -3.38 -30.39
C ALA A 648 -5.57 -2.73 -31.45
N LEU A 649 -5.64 -1.40 -31.52
CA LEU A 649 -6.35 -0.68 -32.58
C LEU A 649 -5.54 -0.54 -33.87
N HIS A 650 -4.21 -0.59 -33.78
CA HIS A 650 -3.32 -0.36 -34.91
C HIS A 650 -2.74 -1.65 -35.51
N ASP A 651 -2.67 -2.71 -34.71
CA ASP A 651 -2.16 -4.01 -35.13
C ASP A 651 -3.33 -4.99 -35.26
N ASP A 652 -3.75 -5.30 -36.49
CA ASP A 652 -4.85 -6.25 -36.77
C ASP A 652 -4.50 -7.68 -36.32
N ALA A 653 -3.21 -7.97 -36.12
CA ALA A 653 -2.76 -9.21 -35.53
C ALA A 653 -2.82 -9.11 -34.00
N ILE A 654 -3.80 -9.79 -33.39
CA ILE A 654 -3.89 -9.90 -31.94
C ILE A 654 -2.66 -10.66 -31.44
N ASN A 655 -1.63 -9.95 -31.00
CA ASN A 655 -0.51 -10.52 -30.27
C ASN A 655 -1.08 -11.15 -28.97
N PHE A 656 -1.01 -12.48 -28.85
CA PHE A 656 -1.53 -13.21 -27.69
C PHE A 656 -0.96 -12.66 -26.37
N GLU A 657 0.31 -12.25 -26.37
CA GLU A 657 0.95 -11.57 -25.23
C GLU A 657 0.17 -10.33 -24.77
N ASN A 658 -0.23 -9.45 -25.68
CA ASN A 658 -0.93 -8.21 -25.36
C ASN A 658 -2.31 -8.50 -24.75
N SER A 659 -3.01 -9.51 -25.26
CA SER A 659 -4.31 -9.94 -24.73
C SER A 659 -4.20 -10.48 -23.31
N GLY A 660 -3.19 -11.30 -23.03
CA GLY A 660 -2.94 -11.80 -21.68
C GLY A 660 -2.45 -10.72 -20.72
N MET A 661 -1.61 -9.78 -21.18
CA MET A 661 -1.19 -8.62 -20.40
C MET A 661 -2.39 -7.74 -20.02
N LEU A 662 -3.29 -7.49 -20.97
CA LEU A 662 -4.53 -6.74 -20.71
C LEU A 662 -5.38 -7.42 -19.63
N LEU A 663 -5.52 -8.74 -19.67
CA LEU A 663 -6.21 -9.49 -18.63
C LEU A 663 -5.56 -9.32 -17.25
N LEU A 664 -4.22 -9.39 -17.17
CA LEU A 664 -3.47 -9.21 -15.92
C LEU A 664 -3.65 -7.80 -15.33
N GLU A 665 -3.56 -6.77 -16.17
CA GLU A 665 -3.75 -5.38 -15.73
C GLU A 665 -5.21 -5.11 -15.32
N LEU A 666 -6.21 -5.69 -16.01
CA LEU A 666 -7.62 -5.61 -15.61
C LEU A 666 -7.89 -6.27 -14.25
N ILE A 667 -7.27 -7.42 -13.97
CA ILE A 667 -7.37 -8.07 -12.67
C ILE A 667 -6.73 -7.18 -11.58
N THR A 668 -5.55 -6.64 -11.86
CA THR A 668 -4.83 -5.73 -10.95
C THR A 668 -5.65 -4.47 -10.65
N LEU A 669 -6.28 -3.91 -11.68
CA LEU A 669 -7.19 -2.77 -11.58
C LEU A 669 -8.42 -3.10 -10.71
N ARG A 670 -9.03 -4.27 -10.93
CA ARG A 670 -10.18 -4.72 -10.14
C ARG A 670 -9.84 -4.87 -8.66
N GLU A 671 -8.77 -5.59 -8.34
CA GLU A 671 -8.37 -5.89 -6.96
C GLU A 671 -7.98 -4.64 -6.18
N ASN A 672 -7.17 -3.76 -6.78
CA ASN A 672 -6.70 -2.55 -6.10
C ASN A 672 -7.74 -1.43 -6.13
N GLY A 673 -8.50 -1.31 -7.22
CA GLY A 673 -9.53 -0.28 -7.39
C GLY A 673 -10.72 -0.46 -6.44
N GLN A 674 -11.18 -1.70 -6.20
CA GLN A 674 -12.28 -1.96 -5.26
C GLN A 674 -11.97 -1.53 -3.82
N VAL A 675 -10.70 -1.58 -3.41
CA VAL A 675 -10.26 -1.14 -2.08
C VAL A 675 -10.30 0.38 -1.95
N LEU A 676 -10.00 1.11 -3.03
CA LEU A 676 -9.95 2.57 -3.05
C LEU A 676 -11.31 3.24 -3.26
N VAL A 677 -12.21 2.61 -4.03
CA VAL A 677 -13.54 3.16 -4.35
C VAL A 677 -14.50 3.01 -3.16
N PRO A 678 -15.28 4.06 -2.80
CA PRO A 678 -16.29 3.99 -1.75
C PRO A 678 -17.32 2.88 -1.97
N LYS A 679 -17.80 2.26 -0.88
CA LYS A 679 -18.69 1.08 -0.92
C LYS A 679 -19.90 1.26 -1.85
N ASP A 680 -20.49 2.46 -1.87
CA ASP A 680 -21.69 2.75 -2.65
C ASP A 680 -21.47 2.73 -4.17
N ARG A 681 -20.25 3.03 -4.63
CA ARG A 681 -19.87 3.09 -6.05
C ARG A 681 -19.09 1.86 -6.55
N ARG A 682 -18.78 0.90 -5.68
CA ARG A 682 -18.03 -0.30 -6.07
C ARG A 682 -18.71 -1.11 -7.17
N TRP A 683 -20.04 -1.14 -7.17
CA TRP A 683 -20.79 -1.88 -8.19
C TRP A 683 -20.61 -1.26 -9.59
N GLU A 684 -20.62 0.08 -9.69
CA GLU A 684 -20.39 0.81 -10.95
C GLU A 684 -18.98 0.55 -11.46
N PHE A 685 -18.01 0.59 -10.54
CA PHE A 685 -16.61 0.31 -10.88
C PHE A 685 -16.44 -1.11 -11.41
N VAL A 686 -17.05 -2.10 -10.77
CA VAL A 686 -16.98 -3.50 -11.22
C VAL A 686 -17.70 -3.70 -12.55
N ARG A 687 -18.84 -3.04 -12.76
CA ARG A 687 -19.53 -3.05 -14.06
C ARG A 687 -18.61 -2.50 -15.14
N ASP A 688 -18.02 -1.32 -14.93
CA ASP A 688 -17.14 -0.69 -15.91
C ASP A 688 -15.88 -1.55 -16.21
N VAL A 689 -15.32 -2.22 -15.19
CA VAL A 689 -14.23 -3.20 -15.41
C VAL A 689 -14.71 -4.43 -16.19
N ASN A 690 -15.93 -4.92 -15.95
CA ASN A 690 -16.50 -6.03 -16.70
C ASN A 690 -16.77 -5.65 -18.16
N ASP A 691 -17.21 -4.42 -18.44
CA ASP A 691 -17.38 -3.91 -19.80
C ASP A 691 -16.05 -4.02 -20.57
N LEU A 692 -14.91 -3.68 -19.95
CA LEU A 692 -13.58 -3.82 -20.57
C LEU A 692 -13.20 -5.28 -20.91
N THR A 693 -13.72 -6.24 -20.15
CA THR A 693 -13.45 -7.68 -20.36
C THR A 693 -14.35 -8.34 -21.40
N SER A 694 -15.49 -7.74 -21.75
CA SER A 694 -16.43 -8.34 -22.68
C SER A 694 -15.84 -8.53 -24.09
N LYS A 695 -16.24 -9.61 -24.78
CA LYS A 695 -15.86 -9.87 -26.18
C LYS A 695 -16.74 -9.08 -27.17
N ASP A 696 -17.94 -8.69 -26.75
CA ASP A 696 -18.93 -8.05 -27.62
C ASP A 696 -18.63 -6.57 -27.90
N PHE A 697 -17.87 -5.90 -27.03
CA PHE A 697 -17.52 -4.49 -27.23
C PHE A 697 -16.26 -4.32 -28.09
N THR A 698 -16.38 -3.44 -29.09
CA THR A 698 -15.26 -2.98 -29.91
C THR A 698 -14.19 -2.27 -29.06
N THR A 699 -12.94 -2.27 -29.51
CA THR A 699 -11.82 -1.62 -28.82
C THR A 699 -12.08 -0.13 -28.56
N ASN A 700 -12.79 0.55 -29.45
CA ASN A 700 -13.22 1.94 -29.27
C ASN A 700 -14.16 2.13 -28.07
N VAL A 701 -15.16 1.24 -27.92
CA VAL A 701 -16.08 1.29 -26.77
C VAL A 701 -15.32 1.03 -25.46
N LYS A 702 -14.31 0.16 -25.48
CA LYS A 702 -13.44 -0.09 -24.33
C LYS A 702 -12.62 1.14 -23.95
N LEU A 703 -12.06 1.88 -24.92
CA LEU A 703 -11.35 3.14 -24.66
C LEU A 703 -12.26 4.20 -24.04
N VAL A 704 -13.47 4.38 -24.58
CA VAL A 704 -14.46 5.32 -24.01
C VAL A 704 -14.83 4.94 -22.57
N THR A 705 -14.89 3.63 -22.28
CA THR A 705 -15.13 3.12 -20.93
C THR A 705 -13.99 3.51 -19.98
N ILE A 706 -12.72 3.47 -20.41
CA ILE A 706 -11.59 3.95 -19.60
C ILE A 706 -11.70 5.45 -19.32
N THR A 707 -12.06 6.25 -20.33
CA THR A 707 -12.29 7.69 -20.14
C THR A 707 -13.41 7.94 -19.11
N ARG A 708 -14.50 7.17 -19.18
CA ARG A 708 -15.59 7.21 -18.19
C ARG A 708 -15.09 6.86 -16.78
N MET A 709 -14.27 5.81 -16.65
CA MET A 709 -13.67 5.42 -15.36
C MET A 709 -12.77 6.52 -14.79
N TRP A 710 -11.99 7.19 -15.65
CA TRP A 710 -11.14 8.30 -15.24
C TRP A 710 -11.95 9.49 -14.71
N ASN A 711 -13.05 9.82 -15.38
CA ASN A 711 -13.91 10.93 -14.98
C ASN A 711 -14.67 10.62 -13.67
N ASN A 712 -15.17 9.39 -13.52
CA ASN A 712 -16.01 9.02 -12.38
C ASN A 712 -15.23 8.65 -11.11
N TYR A 713 -14.05 8.03 -11.27
CA TYR A 713 -13.27 7.49 -10.16
C TYR A 713 -11.91 8.17 -9.97
N GLY A 714 -11.48 9.03 -10.92
CA GLY A 714 -10.17 9.68 -10.88
C GLY A 714 -9.92 10.50 -9.62
N SER A 715 -10.95 11.07 -9.00
CA SER A 715 -10.83 11.80 -7.73
C SER A 715 -10.42 10.91 -6.55
N TYR A 716 -10.72 9.61 -6.59
CA TYR A 716 -10.33 8.67 -5.54
C TYR A 716 -8.92 8.11 -5.76
N PHE A 717 -8.44 8.14 -7.01
CA PHE A 717 -7.12 7.62 -7.38
C PHE A 717 -6.03 8.70 -7.34
N ARG A 718 -6.42 9.96 -7.53
CA ARG A 718 -5.52 11.12 -7.46
C ARG A 718 -5.42 11.63 -6.02
N ASP A 719 -4.39 12.43 -5.79
CA ASP A 719 -4.09 13.08 -4.52
C ASP A 719 -4.62 14.50 -4.46
#